data_AF-A0A672YD40-F1
#
_entry.id   AF-A0A672YD40-F1
#
_cell.length_a   1.000
_cell.length_b   1.000
_cell.length_c   1.000
_cell.angle_alpha   90.00
_cell.angle_beta   90.00
_cell.angle_gamma   90.00
#
_symmetry.space_group_name_H-M   'P 1'
#
loop_
_entity.id
_entity.type
_entity.pdbx_description
1 polymer ?
#
loop_
_entity_poly.entity_id
_entity_poly.type
_entity_poly.pdbx_seq_one_letter_code
_entity_poly.pdbx_strand_id
1 'polypeptide(L)'
;LPCVCLLLQFTPPCSQLKLCQCFNIDVTHPRIFTGPEDALFGFSVLQHESQGEKLMLVGAPWDGPPNNRKGDVYKCIVGEEKNSNCSKACAPLWSQECGTSMFSTGICASVSDDLEPRETIAPTAQRCSTYMDIVIVLDGSNSIYPWYEVQNFLSNILSKFHISSDQMQVGILQYGEIAVHEWSLKDYQTTQEVVEAAKNISRQEGRETRTAYAIHMACTEAFSTERGAREGATKVMIVVTDGESHDGEELADALDECDNRNITRYAIAVLGHYIRRQQDPETFISEIKYIASDPDDKYFFNVTDEAALNDIVDALGDRIFTLEGTLGYNESSFHMEMSQIGFSTHTLDDGILFGMVGAYDWDGGVLKEGANGRIMPPREAFESEFPLELKNHAAYLGYTVSSVIVGDWRRLYVAGAPRFKHKGKVILFELSNEGDVNIVQALNGEQIGSYYGSEVCGLDIDQDGITDVLLVAAPMFLGYGNKEAGRVYIYSLSGEEVFVSNGTLKAEEKSQDARFGYALASAPDLNQDGFTDLLVGAPLEDDHRGAIYVYHGDGIHIIHNYKQRIPGSSISPSLQYFGRSVSARLDLDGDQLIDLAVGAQGSAVVLSSRSIVQINVSLSFQPHSINVIQKTCQRGGRESACLNATACFTAISRSPGLHSNNFGIFLAVRVQTQKTLCYNLPFHVYDTADYIRPISFSLRFKINDTESGPVLDEGWPTTLKKYVNCGEDDVCTTDLVLNFSLCFLYRQKPYVIRSPRRRLAVEVQLHNRLENAYNTSLTLHYSRNLHFSSLSIRVDQTTTTHAPPRKMCHFNRLFSSLLQVNFMLEFEFSCTSLHSRVQMKLNAAR
;
A
#
# COMPACT_ATOMS: atom_id res chain seq x y z
N LEU A 1 -4.09 -20.26 67.97
CA LEU A 1 -5.48 -20.10 67.47
C LEU A 1 -5.92 -18.69 67.81
N PRO A 2 -6.53 -17.91 66.89
CA PRO A 2 -6.47 -17.95 65.41
C PRO A 2 -5.47 -16.89 64.88
N CYS A 3 -5.24 -16.66 63.58
CA CYS A 3 -5.63 -17.40 62.37
C CYS A 3 -4.50 -17.35 61.31
N VAL A 4 -4.66 -18.10 60.21
CA VAL A 4 -3.71 -18.18 59.09
C VAL A 4 -4.17 -17.30 57.93
N CYS A 5 -3.24 -16.67 57.20
CA CYS A 5 -3.44 -16.26 55.82
C CYS A 5 -2.16 -16.45 54.99
N LEU A 6 -2.01 -17.64 54.41
CA LEU A 6 -0.92 -17.97 53.48
C LEU A 6 -1.49 -17.90 52.05
N LEU A 7 -1.36 -16.74 51.41
CA LEU A 7 -2.06 -16.43 50.14
C LEU A 7 -1.29 -16.88 48.89
N LEU A 8 -1.00 -18.19 48.83
CA LEU A 8 -0.75 -18.87 47.54
C LEU A 8 -2.11 -19.17 46.90
N GLN A 9 -2.48 -18.41 45.87
CA GLN A 9 -3.80 -18.54 45.23
C GLN A 9 -3.95 -19.84 44.44
N PHE A 10 -4.58 -20.84 45.07
CA PHE A 10 -5.30 -21.91 44.37
C PHE A 10 -6.69 -21.42 43.94
N THR A 11 -6.76 -20.74 42.80
CA THR A 11 -8.04 -20.36 42.18
C THR A 11 -8.70 -21.55 41.48
N PRO A 12 -10.02 -21.79 41.67
CA PRO A 12 -10.79 -22.62 40.74
C PRO A 12 -10.87 -21.95 39.34
N PRO A 13 -11.24 -22.68 38.28
CA PRO A 13 -11.19 -22.19 36.89
C PRO A 13 -12.33 -21.24 36.52
N CYS A 14 -12.52 -20.16 37.29
CA CYS A 14 -13.45 -19.08 36.96
C CYS A 14 -12.99 -17.72 37.53
N SER A 15 -11.81 -17.28 37.10
CA SER A 15 -11.41 -15.87 37.17
C SER A 15 -10.47 -15.55 36.00
N GLN A 16 -10.91 -14.66 35.11
CA GLN A 16 -10.05 -14.12 34.06
C GLN A 16 -9.11 -13.08 34.69
N LEU A 17 -8.01 -13.57 35.26
CA LEU A 17 -6.80 -12.77 35.38
C LEU A 17 -6.46 -12.27 33.97
N LYS A 18 -6.45 -10.95 33.75
CA LYS A 18 -5.77 -10.39 32.57
C LYS A 18 -4.32 -10.86 32.64
N LEU A 19 -3.90 -11.70 31.70
CA LEU A 19 -2.47 -11.93 31.48
C LEU A 19 -1.87 -10.59 31.04
N CYS A 20 -0.58 -10.39 31.35
CA CYS A 20 0.18 -9.27 30.81
C CYS A 20 0.05 -9.27 29.28
N GLN A 21 -0.03 -8.08 28.69
CA GLN A 21 0.16 -7.95 27.24
C GLN A 21 1.63 -8.34 26.95
N CYS A 22 1.82 -9.37 26.12
CA CYS A 22 3.13 -9.92 25.79
C CYS A 22 3.78 -9.21 24.58
N PHE A 23 3.29 -8.02 24.25
CA PHE A 23 3.79 -7.18 23.16
C PHE A 23 4.63 -6.05 23.73
N ASN A 24 5.56 -5.52 22.94
CA ASN A 24 6.57 -4.57 23.41
C ASN A 24 6.29 -3.10 23.08
N ILE A 25 5.36 -2.76 22.19
CA ILE A 25 5.03 -1.36 21.90
C ILE A 25 4.28 -0.73 23.07
N ASP A 26 4.77 0.38 23.62
CA ASP A 26 4.07 1.07 24.70
C ASP A 26 2.85 1.85 24.20
N VAL A 27 1.68 1.35 24.58
CA VAL A 27 0.39 2.01 24.35
C VAL A 27 -0.04 2.88 25.53
N THR A 28 0.75 2.94 26.62
CA THR A 28 0.38 3.62 27.87
C THR A 28 0.99 5.02 28.05
N HIS A 29 2.17 5.28 27.47
CA HIS A 29 2.80 6.62 27.46
C HIS A 29 3.03 7.18 26.04
N PRO A 30 2.00 7.23 25.17
CA PRO A 30 2.15 7.74 23.80
C PRO A 30 2.52 9.22 23.77
N ARG A 31 3.41 9.61 22.85
CA ARG A 31 3.75 11.00 22.57
C ARG A 31 2.85 11.49 21.43
N ILE A 32 1.87 12.35 21.74
CA ILE A 32 0.89 12.84 20.75
C ILE A 32 1.22 14.29 20.39
N PHE A 33 1.46 14.54 19.11
CA PHE A 33 1.61 15.86 18.50
C PHE A 33 0.30 16.24 17.81
N THR A 34 -0.23 17.43 18.06
CA THR A 34 -1.51 17.90 17.51
C THR A 34 -1.30 19.07 16.54
N GLY A 35 -2.01 19.07 15.42
CA GLY A 35 -1.98 20.14 14.41
C GLY A 35 -3.37 20.41 13.82
N PRO A 36 -3.50 21.32 12.83
CA PRO A 36 -4.81 21.74 12.33
C PRO A 36 -5.53 20.60 11.61
N GLU A 37 -6.74 20.27 12.08
CA GLU A 37 -7.58 19.21 11.47
C GLU A 37 -7.98 19.55 10.03
N ASP A 38 -8.31 20.82 9.75
CA ASP A 38 -8.74 21.25 8.42
C ASP A 38 -7.58 21.37 7.41
N ALA A 39 -6.33 21.43 7.88
CA ALA A 39 -5.13 21.25 7.06
C ALA A 39 -4.83 19.78 6.74
N LEU A 40 -5.62 18.85 7.28
CA LEU A 40 -5.43 17.40 7.24
C LEU A 40 -4.11 16.92 7.88
N PHE A 41 -3.56 17.68 8.85
CA PHE A 41 -2.35 17.31 9.60
C PHE A 41 -2.38 15.85 10.08
N GLY A 42 -1.26 15.15 9.94
CA GLY A 42 -1.18 13.71 10.17
C GLY A 42 -1.50 12.86 8.94
N PHE A 43 -1.55 13.45 7.75
CA PHE A 43 -1.82 12.73 6.49
C PHE A 43 -0.73 11.68 6.22
N SER A 44 0.51 12.13 6.14
CA SER A 44 1.72 11.30 6.07
C SER A 44 2.57 11.50 7.31
N VAL A 45 3.35 10.49 7.68
CA VAL A 45 4.37 10.58 8.73
C VAL A 45 5.65 9.91 8.25
N LEU A 46 6.81 10.48 8.57
CA LEU A 46 8.12 9.93 8.24
C LEU A 46 9.10 10.20 9.38
N GLN A 47 9.71 9.15 9.90
CA GLN A 47 10.84 9.28 10.83
C GLN A 47 12.11 9.69 10.08
N HIS A 48 12.85 10.63 10.64
CA HIS A 48 14.04 11.21 10.02
C HIS A 48 15.10 11.56 11.07
N GLU A 49 16.37 11.57 10.67
CA GLU A 49 17.49 12.02 11.50
C GLU A 49 18.31 13.03 10.70
N SER A 50 18.64 14.16 11.30
CA SER A 50 19.45 15.21 10.70
C SER A 50 20.45 15.76 11.72
N GLN A 51 21.73 15.78 11.35
CA GLN A 51 22.84 16.25 12.19
C GLN A 51 22.92 15.58 13.59
N GLY A 52 22.34 14.38 13.74
CA GLY A 52 22.21 13.65 15.02
C GLY A 52 20.98 14.01 15.85
N GLU A 53 20.12 14.93 15.38
CA GLU A 53 18.79 15.18 15.96
C GLU A 53 17.75 14.27 15.29
N LYS A 54 17.04 13.50 16.10
CA LYS A 54 15.98 12.58 15.65
C LYS A 54 14.60 13.24 15.73
N LEU A 55 13.81 13.11 14.67
CA LEU A 55 12.57 13.86 14.48
C LEU A 55 11.54 13.10 13.63
N MET A 56 10.29 13.56 13.70
CA MET A 56 9.20 13.08 12.85
C MET A 56 8.72 14.20 11.93
N LEU A 57 8.74 13.98 10.62
CA LEU A 57 8.09 14.83 9.62
C LEU A 57 6.61 14.41 9.48
N VAL A 58 5.68 15.36 9.45
CA VAL A 58 4.23 15.10 9.39
C VAL A 58 3.56 15.93 8.29
N GLY A 59 2.84 15.31 7.36
CA GLY A 59 2.15 16.02 6.27
C GLY A 59 0.80 16.62 6.66
N ALA A 60 0.55 17.83 6.17
CA ALA A 60 -0.71 18.58 6.24
C ALA A 60 -1.05 19.14 4.83
N PRO A 61 -1.49 18.29 3.88
CA PRO A 61 -1.58 18.65 2.46
C PRO A 61 -2.68 19.65 2.10
N TRP A 62 -3.53 20.05 3.06
CA TRP A 62 -4.57 21.06 2.86
C TRP A 62 -4.31 22.35 3.63
N ASP A 63 -3.09 22.55 4.13
CA ASP A 63 -2.68 23.77 4.82
C ASP A 63 -2.55 25.00 3.89
N GLY A 64 -2.55 26.19 4.48
CA GLY A 64 -2.39 27.47 3.80
C GLY A 64 -3.63 28.38 3.84
N PRO A 65 -3.54 29.59 3.24
CA PRO A 65 -4.62 30.56 3.24
C PRO A 65 -5.85 30.02 2.45
N PRO A 66 -7.10 30.33 2.85
CA PRO A 66 -8.30 29.68 2.31
C PRO A 66 -8.45 29.69 0.77
N ASN A 67 -7.93 30.73 0.10
CA ASN A 67 -8.03 30.92 -1.34
C ASN A 67 -6.85 30.30 -2.12
N ASN A 68 -5.83 29.77 -1.43
CA ASN A 68 -4.61 29.24 -2.04
C ASN A 68 -3.92 28.25 -1.08
N ARG A 69 -4.64 27.19 -0.68
CA ARG A 69 -4.11 26.07 0.11
C ARG A 69 -3.15 25.27 -0.76
N LYS A 70 -1.92 25.07 -0.28
CA LYS A 70 -0.84 24.35 -1.00
C LYS A 70 -0.30 23.15 -0.21
N GLY A 71 -0.71 23.00 1.03
CA GLY A 71 -0.15 22.06 1.98
C GLY A 71 1.16 22.52 2.60
N ASP A 72 1.47 21.96 3.77
CA ASP A 72 2.77 22.06 4.43
C ASP A 72 3.12 20.73 5.12
N VAL A 73 4.33 20.61 5.66
CA VAL A 73 4.87 19.42 6.35
C VAL A 73 5.60 19.90 7.59
N TYR A 74 5.55 19.11 8.65
CA TYR A 74 5.83 19.53 10.01
C TYR A 74 6.92 18.62 10.65
N LYS A 75 8.18 19.08 10.74
CA LYS A 75 9.25 18.57 11.65
C LYS A 75 8.87 18.75 13.13
N CYS A 76 8.49 17.68 13.82
CA CYS A 76 8.25 17.72 15.25
C CYS A 76 9.27 16.83 15.98
N ILE A 77 9.94 17.42 16.99
CA ILE A 77 11.15 16.87 17.64
C ILE A 77 10.76 15.98 18.84
N VAL A 78 11.56 14.93 19.12
CA VAL A 78 11.22 13.88 20.11
C VAL A 78 12.05 13.98 21.42
N GLY A 79 12.74 15.10 21.64
CA GLY A 79 13.53 15.39 22.86
C GLY A 79 12.71 15.70 24.13
N GLU A 80 13.39 16.06 25.22
CA GLU A 80 12.78 16.22 26.56
C GLU A 80 11.85 17.44 26.75
N GLU A 81 11.88 18.45 25.87
CA GLU A 81 11.05 19.65 26.02
C GLU A 81 9.69 19.56 25.32
N LYS A 82 8.62 19.95 26.02
CA LYS A 82 7.26 20.00 25.47
C LYS A 82 7.00 21.31 24.73
N ASN A 83 6.43 21.18 23.53
CA ASN A 83 6.09 22.22 22.55
C ASN A 83 7.29 22.83 21.79
N SER A 84 7.41 22.47 20.51
CA SER A 84 8.07 23.28 19.48
C SER A 84 7.36 23.08 18.12
N ASN A 85 7.45 24.08 17.24
CA ASN A 85 6.76 24.12 15.94
C ASN A 85 7.60 23.48 14.82
N CYS A 86 6.97 23.26 13.67
CA CYS A 86 7.39 22.25 12.70
C CYS A 86 7.35 22.76 11.23
N SER A 87 8.26 22.29 10.34
CA SER A 87 8.33 22.60 8.86
C SER A 87 9.00 21.41 8.10
N LYS A 88 9.08 21.19 6.76
CA LYS A 88 8.72 21.91 5.51
C LYS A 88 8.48 20.87 4.36
N ALA A 89 7.82 21.18 3.23
CA ALA A 89 7.06 20.20 2.40
C ALA A 89 7.43 19.94 0.91
N CYS A 90 6.84 18.87 0.34
CA CYS A 90 6.56 18.67 -1.10
C CYS A 90 5.06 18.84 -1.41
N ALA A 91 4.69 19.29 -2.62
CA ALA A 91 3.31 19.66 -2.97
C ALA A 91 2.88 19.13 -4.36
N PRO A 92 2.41 17.87 -4.47
CA PRO A 92 2.07 17.23 -5.75
C PRO A 92 0.83 17.80 -6.45
N LEU A 93 0.07 18.68 -5.79
CA LEU A 93 -1.07 19.41 -6.36
C LEU A 93 -0.73 20.83 -6.82
N TRP A 94 0.56 21.15 -7.00
CA TRP A 94 0.95 22.39 -7.64
C TRP A 94 0.41 22.44 -9.08
N SER A 95 -0.30 23.53 -9.37
CA SER A 95 -1.01 23.77 -10.61
C SER A 95 -0.62 25.13 -11.20
N GLN A 96 -0.64 25.21 -12.52
CA GLN A 96 -0.23 26.35 -13.32
C GLN A 96 -1.37 26.75 -14.26
N GLU A 97 -1.75 28.02 -14.21
CA GLU A 97 -2.67 28.62 -15.18
C GLU A 97 -1.90 28.87 -16.50
N CYS A 98 -2.41 28.32 -17.60
CA CYS A 98 -1.91 28.53 -18.96
C CYS A 98 -3.12 28.92 -19.84
N GLY A 99 -3.22 30.20 -20.20
CA GLY A 99 -4.40 30.72 -20.89
C GLY A 99 -5.65 30.61 -20.00
N THR A 100 -6.67 29.90 -20.46
CA THR A 100 -7.88 29.55 -19.68
C THR A 100 -7.79 28.19 -18.98
N SER A 101 -6.73 27.41 -19.23
CA SER A 101 -6.55 26.05 -18.69
C SER A 101 -5.69 26.01 -17.43
N MET A 102 -5.91 25.00 -16.58
CA MET A 102 -5.19 24.80 -15.32
C MET A 102 -4.47 23.45 -15.31
N PHE A 103 -3.19 23.46 -15.66
CA PHE A 103 -2.34 22.27 -15.73
C PHE A 103 -1.88 21.86 -14.32
N SER A 104 -1.76 20.55 -14.07
CA SER A 104 -1.41 19.97 -12.75
C SER A 104 -0.22 19.04 -12.88
N THR A 105 0.94 19.60 -13.25
CA THR A 105 2.15 18.84 -13.54
C THR A 105 2.80 18.26 -12.28
N GLY A 106 2.57 18.86 -11.10
CA GLY A 106 3.19 18.50 -9.83
C GLY A 106 4.58 19.12 -9.62
N ILE A 107 4.95 19.37 -8.36
CA ILE A 107 6.28 19.86 -7.96
C ILE A 107 6.76 19.15 -6.69
N CYS A 108 8.01 18.70 -6.72
CA CYS A 108 8.79 18.29 -5.55
C CYS A 108 9.90 19.33 -5.26
N ALA A 109 10.42 19.33 -4.03
CA ALA A 109 11.57 20.14 -3.65
C ALA A 109 12.59 19.27 -2.91
N SER A 110 13.86 19.34 -3.28
CA SER A 110 14.94 18.80 -2.45
C SER A 110 15.17 19.76 -1.28
N VAL A 111 15.32 19.21 -0.08
CA VAL A 111 15.61 19.99 1.13
C VAL A 111 16.98 19.63 1.69
N SER A 112 17.58 20.58 2.40
CA SER A 112 18.79 20.39 3.16
C SER A 112 18.54 19.66 4.49
N ASP A 113 19.63 19.32 5.18
CA ASP A 113 19.62 18.72 6.51
C ASP A 113 18.94 19.65 7.53
N ASP A 114 19.16 20.96 7.40
CA ASP A 114 18.47 22.04 8.14
C ASP A 114 17.05 22.36 7.61
N LEU A 115 16.52 21.54 6.69
CA LEU A 115 15.20 21.64 6.07
C LEU A 115 14.92 22.95 5.31
N GLU A 116 15.94 23.52 4.66
CA GLU A 116 15.78 24.60 3.68
C GLU A 116 15.74 24.05 2.24
N PRO A 117 14.88 24.60 1.35
CA PRO A 117 14.75 24.08 -0.01
C PRO A 117 16.01 24.43 -0.83
N ARG A 118 16.65 23.39 -1.38
CA ARG A 118 17.87 23.51 -2.21
C ARG A 118 17.54 23.60 -3.70
N GLU A 119 16.65 22.76 -4.20
CA GLU A 119 16.32 22.68 -5.64
C GLU A 119 14.85 22.29 -5.86
N THR A 120 14.21 22.91 -6.87
CA THR A 120 12.83 22.60 -7.26
C THR A 120 12.82 21.55 -8.37
N ILE A 121 12.29 20.37 -8.07
CA ILE A 121 12.17 19.24 -8.99
C ILE A 121 10.78 19.31 -9.64
N ALA A 122 10.76 19.81 -10.88
CA ALA A 122 9.56 19.95 -11.70
C ALA A 122 9.83 19.55 -13.17
N PRO A 123 10.26 18.30 -13.45
CA PRO A 123 10.71 17.89 -14.79
C PRO A 123 9.58 17.84 -15.82
N THR A 124 8.33 17.70 -15.38
CA THR A 124 7.13 17.68 -16.24
C THR A 124 6.44 19.03 -16.35
N ALA A 125 6.94 20.07 -15.66
CA ALA A 125 6.39 21.41 -15.75
C ALA A 125 6.71 22.04 -17.11
N GLN A 126 5.79 21.87 -18.06
CA GLN A 126 5.82 22.60 -19.30
C GLN A 126 5.74 24.11 -19.01
N ARG A 127 6.57 24.88 -19.72
CA ARG A 127 6.26 26.30 -19.91
C ARG A 127 5.02 26.34 -20.79
N CYS A 128 4.05 27.22 -20.52
CA CYS A 128 2.90 27.39 -21.43
C CYS A 128 3.45 27.75 -22.83
N SER A 129 3.38 26.82 -23.79
CA SER A 129 4.18 26.90 -25.02
C SER A 129 3.41 26.53 -26.29
N THR A 130 2.16 26.99 -26.37
CA THR A 130 1.34 27.00 -27.59
C THR A 130 0.98 28.43 -27.93
N TYR A 131 1.85 29.11 -28.67
CA TYR A 131 1.45 30.33 -29.38
C TYR A 131 0.39 29.93 -30.42
N MET A 132 -0.71 30.68 -30.53
CA MET A 132 -1.74 30.42 -31.54
C MET A 132 -1.94 31.60 -32.48
N ASP A 133 -1.89 31.33 -33.77
CA ASP A 133 -2.21 32.28 -34.83
C ASP A 133 -3.58 31.89 -35.41
N ILE A 134 -4.58 32.76 -35.26
CA ILE A 134 -5.95 32.50 -35.72
C ILE A 134 -6.26 33.44 -36.89
N VAL A 135 -6.79 32.88 -37.99
CA VAL A 135 -7.29 33.68 -39.12
C VAL A 135 -8.75 33.33 -39.39
N ILE A 136 -9.64 34.30 -39.21
CA ILE A 136 -11.05 34.15 -39.53
C ILE A 136 -11.27 34.57 -40.99
N VAL A 137 -11.80 33.65 -41.80
CA VAL A 137 -12.10 33.83 -43.22
C VAL A 137 -13.62 34.00 -43.37
N LEU A 138 -14.06 35.22 -43.66
CA LEU A 138 -15.45 35.65 -43.58
C LEU A 138 -16.05 35.93 -44.96
N ASP A 139 -17.16 35.27 -45.27
CA ASP A 139 -18.01 35.63 -46.39
C ASP A 139 -18.64 37.02 -46.14
N GLY A 140 -18.40 37.95 -47.07
CA GLY A 140 -18.95 39.32 -47.12
C GLY A 140 -19.84 39.56 -48.35
N SER A 141 -20.29 38.49 -49.00
CA SER A 141 -21.15 38.52 -50.19
C SER A 141 -22.56 39.08 -49.91
N ASN A 142 -23.43 39.10 -50.92
CA ASN A 142 -24.82 39.58 -50.81
C ASN A 142 -25.86 38.52 -50.39
N SER A 143 -25.47 37.30 -50.04
CA SER A 143 -26.36 36.31 -49.42
C SER A 143 -26.46 36.51 -47.90
N ILE A 144 -25.31 36.68 -47.23
CA ILE A 144 -25.22 36.81 -45.77
C ILE A 144 -25.87 38.10 -45.25
N TYR A 145 -27.00 37.98 -44.54
CA TYR A 145 -27.79 39.12 -44.08
C TYR A 145 -28.70 38.76 -42.89
N PRO A 146 -28.64 39.48 -41.76
CA PRO A 146 -28.07 40.81 -41.61
C PRO A 146 -26.65 40.81 -41.03
N TRP A 147 -25.78 41.65 -41.59
CA TRP A 147 -24.35 41.72 -41.23
C TRP A 147 -24.06 41.94 -39.75
N TYR A 148 -24.95 42.61 -39.01
CA TYR A 148 -24.71 42.91 -37.60
C TYR A 148 -24.64 41.64 -36.73
N GLU A 149 -25.23 40.51 -37.16
CA GLU A 149 -25.08 39.25 -36.42
C GLU A 149 -23.70 38.62 -36.61
N VAL A 150 -23.04 38.84 -37.77
CA VAL A 150 -21.63 38.49 -37.97
C VAL A 150 -20.73 39.36 -37.09
N GLN A 151 -21.03 40.66 -36.98
CA GLN A 151 -20.32 41.57 -36.07
C GLN A 151 -20.51 41.18 -34.59
N ASN A 152 -21.72 40.72 -34.21
CA ASN A 152 -22.01 40.18 -32.88
C ASN A 152 -21.21 38.89 -32.62
N PHE A 153 -21.26 37.92 -33.53
CA PHE A 153 -20.52 36.66 -33.46
C PHE A 153 -19.02 36.91 -33.28
N LEU A 154 -18.43 37.77 -34.12
CA LEU A 154 -17.02 38.16 -34.00
C LEU A 154 -16.72 38.81 -32.65
N SER A 155 -17.52 39.78 -32.23
CA SER A 155 -17.33 40.44 -30.91
C SER A 155 -17.37 39.44 -29.76
N ASN A 156 -18.27 38.45 -29.84
CA ASN A 156 -18.46 37.42 -28.82
C ASN A 156 -17.33 36.39 -28.82
N ILE A 157 -16.96 35.80 -29.96
CA ILE A 157 -15.86 34.82 -30.03
C ILE A 157 -14.50 35.45 -29.72
N LEU A 158 -14.21 36.64 -30.24
CA LEU A 158 -12.95 37.34 -29.99
C LEU A 158 -12.82 37.73 -28.50
N SER A 159 -13.94 38.00 -27.79
CA SER A 159 -13.92 38.25 -26.34
C SER A 159 -13.54 37.04 -25.48
N LYS A 160 -13.59 35.82 -26.04
CA LYS A 160 -13.16 34.59 -25.36
C LYS A 160 -11.65 34.38 -25.45
N PHE A 161 -11.00 34.91 -26.48
CA PHE A 161 -9.57 34.71 -26.75
C PHE A 161 -8.68 35.64 -25.90
N HIS A 162 -7.58 35.11 -25.37
CA HIS A 162 -6.54 35.89 -24.69
C HIS A 162 -5.53 36.41 -25.73
N ILE A 163 -5.89 37.51 -26.38
CA ILE A 163 -5.13 38.07 -27.49
C ILE A 163 -3.96 38.89 -26.92
N SER A 164 -2.75 38.42 -27.17
CA SER A 164 -1.49 39.06 -26.79
C SER A 164 -0.36 38.63 -27.75
N SER A 165 0.69 39.45 -27.85
CA SER A 165 1.84 39.14 -28.73
C SER A 165 2.57 37.84 -28.34
N ASP A 166 2.47 37.42 -27.08
CA ASP A 166 3.05 36.23 -26.47
C ASP A 166 2.06 35.07 -26.21
N GLN A 167 0.78 35.19 -26.57
CA GLN A 167 -0.18 34.07 -26.62
C GLN A 167 -0.92 34.04 -27.97
N MET A 168 -2.17 34.49 -28.04
CA MET A 168 -3.00 34.41 -29.25
C MET A 168 -2.86 35.67 -30.12
N GLN A 169 -2.65 35.49 -31.41
CA GLN A 169 -2.75 36.55 -32.43
C GLN A 169 -3.93 36.25 -33.35
N VAL A 170 -4.67 37.28 -33.79
CA VAL A 170 -5.87 37.09 -34.62
C VAL A 170 -5.88 38.05 -35.80
N GLY A 171 -5.96 37.51 -37.02
CA GLY A 171 -6.20 38.23 -38.27
C GLY A 171 -7.61 37.96 -38.81
N ILE A 172 -8.13 38.85 -39.65
CA ILE A 172 -9.41 38.65 -40.36
C ILE A 172 -9.23 38.92 -41.85
N LEU A 173 -9.68 37.96 -42.67
CA LEU A 173 -9.78 38.04 -44.11
C LEU A 173 -11.27 37.98 -44.49
N GLN A 174 -11.80 39.05 -45.07
CA GLN A 174 -13.17 39.05 -45.60
C GLN A 174 -13.14 38.92 -47.14
N TYR A 175 -14.07 38.15 -47.71
CA TYR A 175 -14.10 37.83 -49.13
C TYR A 175 -15.49 37.86 -49.77
N GLY A 176 -15.52 37.80 -51.10
CA GLY A 176 -16.72 37.74 -51.95
C GLY A 176 -16.29 37.58 -53.41
N GLU A 177 -16.40 38.65 -54.20
CA GLU A 177 -15.83 38.73 -55.57
C GLU A 177 -14.30 38.98 -55.56
N ILE A 178 -13.80 39.58 -54.46
CA ILE A 178 -12.38 39.74 -54.11
C ILE A 178 -12.17 39.26 -52.66
N ALA A 179 -10.92 39.17 -52.21
CA ALA A 179 -10.58 38.96 -50.80
C ALA A 179 -9.68 40.09 -50.29
N VAL A 180 -9.90 40.54 -49.05
CA VAL A 180 -9.16 41.63 -48.41
C VAL A 180 -8.92 41.30 -46.94
N HIS A 181 -7.70 41.55 -46.47
CA HIS A 181 -7.38 41.49 -45.05
C HIS A 181 -7.93 42.74 -44.36
N GLU A 182 -8.94 42.57 -43.50
CA GLU A 182 -9.43 43.64 -42.63
C GLU A 182 -8.35 44.03 -41.61
N TRP A 183 -7.60 43.04 -41.11
CA TRP A 183 -6.31 43.21 -40.43
C TRP A 183 -5.48 41.92 -40.40
N SER A 184 -4.19 42.07 -40.11
CA SER A 184 -3.18 41.00 -40.01
C SER A 184 -2.91 40.59 -38.56
N LEU A 185 -2.31 39.41 -38.35
CA LEU A 185 -2.00 38.83 -37.03
C LEU A 185 -1.21 39.79 -36.08
N LYS A 186 -0.35 40.63 -36.65
CA LYS A 186 0.49 41.60 -35.92
C LYS A 186 -0.17 42.95 -35.59
N ASP A 187 -1.33 43.26 -36.18
CA ASP A 187 -1.83 44.64 -36.28
C ASP A 187 -2.55 45.11 -34.99
N TYR A 188 -2.99 44.18 -34.15
CA TYR A 188 -3.55 44.42 -32.81
C TYR A 188 -2.88 43.53 -31.76
N GLN A 189 -2.80 43.97 -30.50
CA GLN A 189 -2.04 43.26 -29.45
C GLN A 189 -2.82 43.01 -28.16
N THR A 190 -4.11 43.36 -28.12
CA THR A 190 -4.99 43.09 -26.97
C THR A 190 -6.40 42.69 -27.40
N THR A 191 -7.08 41.88 -26.59
CA THR A 191 -8.49 41.49 -26.83
C THR A 191 -9.43 42.71 -26.93
N GLN A 192 -9.15 43.80 -26.21
CA GLN A 192 -9.99 45.01 -26.23
C GLN A 192 -9.92 45.74 -27.57
N GLU A 193 -8.72 45.86 -28.17
CA GLU A 193 -8.54 46.47 -29.49
C GLU A 193 -9.23 45.65 -30.58
N VAL A 194 -9.04 44.33 -30.57
CA VAL A 194 -9.62 43.41 -31.56
C VAL A 194 -11.14 43.38 -31.50
N VAL A 195 -11.74 43.34 -30.30
CA VAL A 195 -13.20 43.37 -30.13
C VAL A 195 -13.79 44.72 -30.55
N GLU A 196 -13.07 45.84 -30.39
CA GLU A 196 -13.54 47.14 -30.89
C GLU A 196 -13.36 47.28 -32.41
N ALA A 197 -12.32 46.70 -32.99
CA ALA A 197 -12.14 46.61 -34.44
C ALA A 197 -13.27 45.79 -35.11
N ALA A 198 -13.62 44.63 -34.53
CA ALA A 198 -14.65 43.73 -35.04
C ALA A 198 -16.03 44.39 -35.23
N LYS A 199 -16.45 45.24 -34.29
CA LYS A 199 -17.71 46.01 -34.36
C LYS A 199 -17.76 46.99 -35.54
N ASN A 200 -16.60 47.41 -36.04
CA ASN A 200 -16.45 48.43 -37.07
C ASN A 200 -16.20 47.85 -38.47
N ILE A 201 -16.08 46.52 -38.64
CA ILE A 201 -15.93 45.88 -39.95
C ILE A 201 -17.19 46.12 -40.80
N SER A 202 -17.02 46.78 -41.94
CA SER A 202 -18.06 46.90 -42.97
C SER A 202 -18.08 45.68 -43.88
N ARG A 203 -19.27 45.21 -44.24
CA ARG A 203 -19.47 44.20 -45.28
C ARG A 203 -18.93 44.71 -46.63
N GLN A 204 -18.15 43.91 -47.34
CA GLN A 204 -17.55 44.32 -48.64
C GLN A 204 -18.56 44.40 -49.79
N GLU A 205 -19.63 43.59 -49.74
CA GLU A 205 -20.68 43.45 -50.76
C GLU A 205 -20.19 42.85 -52.11
N GLY A 206 -20.49 41.57 -52.34
CA GLY A 206 -20.12 40.84 -53.57
C GLY A 206 -21.29 40.10 -54.24
N ARG A 207 -21.21 39.84 -55.55
CA ARG A 207 -22.20 39.00 -56.27
C ARG A 207 -21.80 37.53 -56.43
N GLU A 208 -20.55 37.23 -56.14
CA GLU A 208 -19.95 35.90 -56.15
C GLU A 208 -19.39 35.62 -54.75
N THR A 209 -19.23 34.33 -54.43
CA THR A 209 -18.62 33.84 -53.19
C THR A 209 -17.44 32.96 -53.57
N ARG A 210 -16.22 33.51 -53.50
CA ARG A 210 -14.98 32.85 -53.93
C ARG A 210 -14.19 32.23 -52.77
N THR A 211 -14.73 31.15 -52.22
CA THR A 211 -14.21 30.51 -51.00
C THR A 211 -12.87 29.81 -51.22
N ALA A 212 -12.65 29.17 -52.38
CA ALA A 212 -11.38 28.51 -52.68
C ALA A 212 -10.22 29.53 -52.75
N TYR A 213 -10.42 30.63 -53.47
CA TYR A 213 -9.49 31.75 -53.54
C TYR A 213 -9.20 32.37 -52.16
N ALA A 214 -10.23 32.52 -51.33
CA ALA A 214 -10.08 33.07 -49.97
C ALA A 214 -9.29 32.14 -49.04
N ILE A 215 -9.54 30.83 -49.09
CA ILE A 215 -8.79 29.82 -48.32
C ILE A 215 -7.32 29.80 -48.77
N HIS A 216 -7.06 29.78 -50.08
CA HIS A 216 -5.70 29.83 -50.62
C HIS A 216 -4.98 31.12 -50.20
N MET A 217 -5.63 32.29 -50.26
CA MET A 217 -5.07 33.56 -49.79
C MET A 217 -4.81 33.55 -48.27
N ALA A 218 -5.67 32.93 -47.47
CA ALA A 218 -5.44 32.79 -46.04
C ALA A 218 -4.19 31.92 -45.75
N CYS A 219 -4.07 30.77 -46.40
CA CYS A 219 -2.94 29.85 -46.22
C CYS A 219 -1.62 30.41 -46.78
N THR A 220 -1.65 31.13 -47.90
CA THR A 220 -0.45 31.71 -48.52
C THR A 220 -0.02 33.05 -47.92
N GLU A 221 -0.95 34.01 -47.77
CA GLU A 221 -0.68 35.37 -47.27
C GLU A 221 -0.99 35.58 -45.79
N ALA A 222 -2.19 35.20 -45.29
CA ALA A 222 -2.58 35.55 -43.92
C ALA A 222 -1.66 34.89 -42.87
N PHE A 223 -1.29 33.63 -43.11
CA PHE A 223 -0.31 32.89 -42.32
C PHE A 223 1.16 33.11 -42.77
N SER A 224 1.47 34.23 -43.42
CA SER A 224 2.85 34.63 -43.72
C SER A 224 3.51 35.36 -42.55
N THR A 225 4.83 35.21 -42.43
CA THR A 225 5.65 35.96 -41.47
C THR A 225 5.60 37.47 -41.71
N GLU A 226 5.41 37.92 -42.95
CA GLU A 226 5.21 39.33 -43.29
C GLU A 226 3.92 39.91 -42.70
N ARG A 227 2.86 39.10 -42.58
CA ARG A 227 1.58 39.48 -41.94
C ARG A 227 1.55 39.22 -40.42
N GLY A 228 2.60 38.60 -39.87
CA GLY A 228 2.82 38.44 -38.43
C GLY A 228 2.93 37.00 -37.95
N ALA A 229 2.66 36.00 -38.81
CA ALA A 229 2.61 34.61 -38.40
C ALA A 229 3.95 34.10 -37.85
N ARG A 230 3.87 33.25 -36.83
CA ARG A 230 5.00 32.76 -36.03
C ARG A 230 5.33 31.32 -36.43
N GLU A 231 6.59 31.04 -36.76
CA GLU A 231 7.00 29.71 -37.30
C GLU A 231 6.73 28.53 -36.36
N GLY A 232 6.62 28.78 -35.05
CA GLY A 232 6.30 27.77 -34.03
C GLY A 232 4.92 27.94 -33.38
N ALA A 233 3.97 28.62 -34.03
CA ALA A 233 2.59 28.74 -33.55
C ALA A 233 1.64 27.73 -34.20
N THR A 234 0.65 27.26 -33.45
CA THR A 234 -0.49 26.51 -34.00
C THR A 234 -1.34 27.45 -34.85
N LYS A 235 -1.57 27.08 -36.12
CA LYS A 235 -2.31 27.91 -37.08
C LYS A 235 -3.73 27.40 -37.21
N VAL A 236 -4.70 28.26 -36.90
CA VAL A 236 -6.13 27.90 -36.92
C VAL A 236 -6.89 28.83 -37.86
N MET A 237 -7.46 28.26 -38.93
CA MET A 237 -8.40 28.95 -39.80
C MET A 237 -9.83 28.70 -39.32
N ILE A 238 -10.67 29.74 -39.35
CA ILE A 238 -12.12 29.63 -39.13
C ILE A 238 -12.84 30.18 -40.36
N VAL A 239 -13.37 29.31 -41.22
CA VAL A 239 -14.13 29.69 -42.42
C VAL A 239 -15.61 29.83 -42.07
N VAL A 240 -16.23 30.95 -42.45
CA VAL A 240 -17.67 31.23 -42.22
C VAL A 240 -18.32 31.69 -43.52
N THR A 241 -19.35 31.00 -43.98
CA THR A 241 -20.06 31.29 -45.25
C THR A 241 -21.52 30.84 -45.22
N ASP A 242 -22.34 31.39 -46.13
CA ASP A 242 -23.76 31.06 -46.29
C ASP A 242 -24.15 30.58 -47.70
N GLY A 243 -23.18 30.30 -48.58
CA GLY A 243 -23.42 29.85 -49.96
C GLY A 243 -22.28 29.04 -50.59
N GLU A 244 -22.63 28.22 -51.59
CA GLU A 244 -21.69 27.40 -52.38
C GLU A 244 -20.61 28.23 -53.12
N SER A 245 -19.40 27.69 -53.15
CA SER A 245 -18.21 28.30 -53.70
C SER A 245 -18.28 28.42 -55.23
N HIS A 246 -18.23 29.64 -55.76
CA HIS A 246 -18.31 29.92 -57.19
C HIS A 246 -17.04 29.50 -57.97
N ASP A 247 -15.98 29.20 -57.23
CA ASP A 247 -14.65 28.73 -57.62
C ASP A 247 -14.34 27.31 -57.06
N GLY A 248 -15.37 26.54 -56.69
CA GLY A 248 -15.22 25.23 -56.02
C GLY A 248 -14.40 24.17 -56.76
N GLU A 249 -14.15 24.32 -58.08
CA GLU A 249 -13.21 23.47 -58.82
C GLU A 249 -11.74 23.67 -58.38
N GLU A 250 -11.39 24.85 -57.83
CA GLU A 250 -10.05 25.21 -57.34
C GLU A 250 -9.85 24.83 -55.85
N LEU A 251 -10.89 24.31 -55.19
CA LEU A 251 -10.91 24.10 -53.73
C LEU A 251 -9.93 23.02 -53.26
N ALA A 252 -9.70 21.97 -54.06
CA ALA A 252 -8.75 20.91 -53.71
C ALA A 252 -7.31 21.44 -53.62
N ASP A 253 -6.86 22.20 -54.63
CA ASP A 253 -5.52 22.81 -54.66
C ASP A 253 -5.34 23.82 -53.50
N ALA A 254 -6.41 24.54 -53.13
CA ALA A 254 -6.41 25.45 -51.99
C ALA A 254 -6.26 24.73 -50.64
N LEU A 255 -6.91 23.59 -50.46
CA LEU A 255 -6.84 22.78 -49.23
C LEU A 255 -5.48 22.06 -49.10
N ASP A 256 -4.94 21.52 -50.20
CA ASP A 256 -3.60 20.92 -50.23
C ASP A 256 -2.52 21.92 -49.77
N GLU A 257 -2.56 23.18 -50.20
CA GLU A 257 -1.62 24.22 -49.74
C GLU A 257 -1.80 24.58 -48.25
N CYS A 258 -3.00 24.40 -47.69
CA CYS A 258 -3.25 24.57 -46.25
C CYS A 258 -2.71 23.40 -45.42
N ASP A 259 -2.88 22.15 -45.89
CA ASP A 259 -2.38 20.96 -45.20
C ASP A 259 -0.85 20.86 -45.29
N ASN A 260 -0.23 21.24 -46.43
CA ASN A 260 1.22 21.40 -46.56
C ASN A 260 1.81 22.43 -45.56
N ARG A 261 0.98 23.28 -44.94
CA ARG A 261 1.36 24.31 -43.96
C ARG A 261 0.93 24.01 -42.52
N ASN A 262 0.32 22.85 -42.26
CA ASN A 262 -0.28 22.43 -40.98
C ASN A 262 -1.28 23.46 -40.43
N ILE A 263 -2.26 23.90 -41.26
CA ILE A 263 -3.28 24.88 -40.87
C ILE A 263 -4.61 24.17 -40.58
N THR A 264 -5.00 24.14 -39.30
CA THR A 264 -6.23 23.49 -38.82
C THR A 264 -7.45 24.30 -39.24
N ARG A 265 -8.39 23.70 -39.97
CA ARG A 265 -9.55 24.41 -40.54
C ARG A 265 -10.84 24.03 -39.82
N TYR A 266 -11.43 25.01 -39.13
CA TYR A 266 -12.84 24.97 -38.73
C TYR A 266 -13.70 25.57 -39.84
N ALA A 267 -14.87 24.99 -40.09
CA ALA A 267 -15.75 25.42 -41.17
C ALA A 267 -17.20 25.54 -40.68
N ILE A 268 -17.83 26.70 -40.90
CA ILE A 268 -19.15 27.06 -40.34
C ILE A 268 -20.12 27.37 -41.49
N ALA A 269 -21.10 26.48 -41.67
CA ALA A 269 -22.17 26.61 -42.67
C ALA A 269 -23.38 27.38 -42.09
N VAL A 270 -23.68 28.55 -42.65
CA VAL A 270 -24.83 29.38 -42.25
C VAL A 270 -26.01 29.11 -43.18
N LEU A 271 -27.04 28.41 -42.69
CA LEU A 271 -28.15 27.93 -43.53
C LEU A 271 -29.25 28.97 -43.79
N GLY A 272 -29.10 30.19 -43.28
CA GLY A 272 -30.11 31.25 -43.33
C GLY A 272 -30.61 31.55 -44.74
N HIS A 273 -29.71 31.61 -45.74
CA HIS A 273 -30.09 31.85 -47.14
C HIS A 273 -30.95 30.72 -47.73
N TYR A 274 -30.52 29.46 -47.56
CA TYR A 274 -31.21 28.28 -48.08
C TYR A 274 -32.59 28.11 -47.46
N ILE A 275 -32.70 28.23 -46.13
CA ILE A 275 -33.97 28.11 -45.40
C ILE A 275 -34.96 29.22 -45.80
N ARG A 276 -34.50 30.48 -45.92
CA ARG A 276 -35.34 31.61 -46.37
C ARG A 276 -35.86 31.44 -47.80
N ARG A 277 -35.17 30.67 -48.64
CA ARG A 277 -35.54 30.42 -50.05
C ARG A 277 -36.18 29.05 -50.32
N GLN A 278 -36.32 28.20 -49.30
CA GLN A 278 -36.77 26.80 -49.43
C GLN A 278 -35.91 25.99 -50.41
N GLN A 279 -34.59 26.22 -50.37
CA GLN A 279 -33.59 25.49 -51.14
C GLN A 279 -32.98 24.36 -50.30
N ASP A 280 -32.53 23.30 -50.97
CA ASP A 280 -31.91 22.12 -50.37
C ASP A 280 -30.41 22.39 -50.07
N PRO A 281 -29.93 22.27 -48.82
CA PRO A 281 -28.57 22.64 -48.45
C PRO A 281 -27.56 21.47 -48.48
N GLU A 282 -27.94 20.26 -48.88
CA GLU A 282 -27.06 19.07 -48.81
C GLU A 282 -25.75 19.21 -49.62
N THR A 283 -25.79 19.91 -50.77
CA THR A 283 -24.60 20.24 -51.59
C THR A 283 -23.64 21.16 -50.84
N PHE A 284 -24.16 22.28 -50.33
CA PHE A 284 -23.43 23.24 -49.51
C PHE A 284 -22.84 22.59 -48.24
N ILE A 285 -23.62 21.81 -47.50
CA ILE A 285 -23.15 21.11 -46.29
C ILE A 285 -22.01 20.14 -46.61
N SER A 286 -22.06 19.47 -47.77
CA SER A 286 -20.99 18.59 -48.24
C SER A 286 -19.70 19.35 -48.58
N GLU A 287 -19.82 20.52 -49.21
CA GLU A 287 -18.67 21.40 -49.51
C GLU A 287 -18.02 21.94 -48.23
N ILE A 288 -18.81 22.45 -47.28
CA ILE A 288 -18.27 23.00 -46.03
C ILE A 288 -17.71 21.89 -45.10
N LYS A 289 -18.24 20.66 -45.15
CA LYS A 289 -17.59 19.49 -44.52
C LYS A 289 -16.24 19.17 -45.16
N TYR A 290 -16.08 19.32 -46.47
CA TYR A 290 -14.81 19.08 -47.18
C TYR A 290 -13.75 20.18 -46.91
N ILE A 291 -14.17 21.40 -46.56
CA ILE A 291 -13.27 22.48 -46.13
C ILE A 291 -12.67 22.22 -44.73
N ALA A 292 -13.45 21.60 -43.84
CA ALA A 292 -13.02 21.30 -42.48
C ALA A 292 -11.83 20.31 -42.44
N SER A 293 -11.00 20.39 -41.41
CA SER A 293 -9.99 19.35 -41.15
C SER A 293 -10.64 18.05 -40.64
N ASP A 294 -9.95 16.92 -40.83
CA ASP A 294 -10.39 15.62 -40.33
C ASP A 294 -10.18 15.46 -38.80
N PRO A 295 -11.07 14.74 -38.09
CA PRO A 295 -12.36 14.24 -38.56
C PRO A 295 -13.40 15.37 -38.62
N ASP A 296 -14.17 15.41 -39.70
CA ASP A 296 -15.09 16.51 -40.01
C ASP A 296 -16.07 16.86 -38.88
N ASP A 297 -16.67 15.88 -38.18
CA ASP A 297 -17.57 16.10 -37.03
C ASP A 297 -16.92 16.90 -35.84
N LYS A 298 -15.58 16.99 -35.78
CA LYS A 298 -14.86 17.82 -34.80
C LYS A 298 -14.67 19.27 -35.26
N TYR A 299 -14.57 19.54 -36.55
CA TYR A 299 -14.19 20.86 -37.09
C TYR A 299 -15.28 21.55 -37.93
N PHE A 300 -16.28 20.80 -38.40
CA PHE A 300 -17.49 21.31 -39.05
C PHE A 300 -18.54 21.75 -38.01
N PHE A 301 -19.20 22.87 -38.32
CA PHE A 301 -20.39 23.38 -37.62
C PHE A 301 -21.44 23.83 -38.65
N ASN A 302 -22.72 23.70 -38.32
CA ASN A 302 -23.80 24.37 -39.05
C ASN A 302 -24.74 25.13 -38.10
N VAL A 303 -25.32 26.21 -38.61
CA VAL A 303 -26.28 27.06 -37.89
C VAL A 303 -27.50 27.37 -38.77
N THR A 304 -28.67 27.54 -38.16
CA THR A 304 -29.93 27.73 -38.90
C THR A 304 -30.02 29.08 -39.61
N ASP A 305 -29.43 30.12 -39.03
CA ASP A 305 -29.39 31.49 -39.57
C ASP A 305 -28.19 32.25 -39.00
N GLU A 306 -28.03 33.50 -39.43
CA GLU A 306 -26.95 34.39 -39.00
C GLU A 306 -26.95 34.67 -37.49
N ALA A 307 -28.12 34.66 -36.83
CA ALA A 307 -28.22 34.93 -35.39
C ALA A 307 -27.73 33.74 -34.54
N ALA A 308 -28.04 32.52 -34.98
CA ALA A 308 -27.59 31.27 -34.36
C ALA A 308 -26.06 31.04 -34.40
N LEU A 309 -25.29 31.88 -35.12
CA LEU A 309 -23.83 31.95 -34.96
C LEU A 309 -23.41 32.22 -33.50
N ASN A 310 -24.22 32.95 -32.74
CA ASN A 310 -23.92 33.24 -31.33
C ASN A 310 -24.05 32.01 -30.42
N ASP A 311 -24.91 31.04 -30.77
CA ASP A 311 -25.14 29.83 -29.96
C ASP A 311 -23.95 28.86 -30.03
N ILE A 312 -23.15 28.90 -31.10
CA ILE A 312 -21.95 28.06 -31.25
C ILE A 312 -20.68 28.68 -30.65
N VAL A 313 -20.71 29.94 -30.16
CA VAL A 313 -19.50 30.64 -29.66
C VAL A 313 -18.81 29.89 -28.52
N ASP A 314 -19.56 29.37 -27.55
CA ASP A 314 -19.00 28.61 -26.43
C ASP A 314 -18.44 27.26 -26.93
N ALA A 315 -19.19 26.53 -27.74
CA ALA A 315 -18.78 25.22 -28.25
C ALA A 315 -17.57 25.27 -29.20
N LEU A 316 -17.45 26.35 -30.00
CA LEU A 316 -16.30 26.59 -30.88
C LEU A 316 -15.09 27.10 -30.09
N GLY A 317 -15.30 28.01 -29.12
CA GLY A 317 -14.27 28.46 -28.19
C GLY A 317 -13.64 27.28 -27.45
N ASP A 318 -14.45 26.47 -26.75
CA ASP A 318 -14.00 25.29 -26.02
C ASP A 318 -13.21 24.32 -26.92
N ARG A 319 -13.68 24.04 -28.15
CA ARG A 319 -12.94 23.19 -29.11
C ARG A 319 -11.59 23.81 -29.53
N ILE A 320 -11.50 25.13 -29.71
CA ILE A 320 -10.24 25.80 -30.04
C ILE A 320 -9.28 25.75 -28.84
N PHE A 321 -9.76 25.97 -27.61
CA PHE A 321 -8.92 25.88 -26.41
C PHE A 321 -8.36 24.47 -26.17
N THR A 322 -9.05 23.40 -26.61
CA THR A 322 -8.46 22.05 -26.54
C THR A 322 -7.19 21.87 -27.39
N LEU A 323 -6.90 22.77 -28.35
CA LEU A 323 -5.67 22.74 -29.14
C LEU A 323 -4.44 23.32 -28.41
N GLU A 324 -4.63 24.11 -27.34
CA GLU A 324 -3.52 24.64 -26.52
C GLU A 324 -2.86 23.56 -25.64
N GLY A 325 -3.52 22.42 -25.44
CA GLY A 325 -2.98 21.29 -24.69
C GLY A 325 -2.34 20.18 -25.55
N THR A 326 -2.43 20.26 -26.89
CA THR A 326 -2.20 19.09 -27.76
C THR A 326 -1.20 19.37 -28.89
N LEU A 327 0.02 18.87 -28.75
CA LEU A 327 1.04 18.88 -29.81
C LEU A 327 0.78 17.78 -30.87
N GLY A 328 -0.37 17.83 -31.54
CA GLY A 328 -0.67 16.92 -32.65
C GLY A 328 -2.07 17.04 -33.26
N TYR A 329 -2.15 16.95 -34.59
CA TYR A 329 -3.39 16.67 -35.31
C TYR A 329 -3.86 15.24 -35.00
N ASN A 330 -4.67 15.07 -33.96
CA ASN A 330 -5.94 14.32 -33.95
C ASN A 330 -6.51 14.13 -32.53
N GLU A 331 -5.65 13.99 -31.52
CA GLU A 331 -6.06 13.54 -30.20
C GLU A 331 -6.29 14.72 -29.23
N SER A 332 -7.44 14.73 -28.54
CA SER A 332 -7.68 15.62 -27.38
C SER A 332 -7.14 14.95 -26.10
N SER A 333 -5.85 14.66 -26.10
CA SER A 333 -5.16 13.83 -25.10
C SER A 333 -4.15 14.63 -24.29
N PHE A 334 -4.20 14.49 -22.96
CA PHE A 334 -3.16 15.02 -22.07
C PHE A 334 -1.95 14.07 -22.06
N HIS A 335 -0.79 14.56 -22.47
CA HIS A 335 0.47 13.82 -22.39
C HIS A 335 1.11 13.99 -21.02
N MET A 336 1.52 15.21 -20.66
CA MET A 336 2.28 15.49 -19.43
C MET A 336 1.75 16.67 -18.61
N GLU A 337 0.77 17.40 -19.13
CA GLU A 337 0.19 18.63 -18.60
C GLU A 337 -0.55 18.34 -17.27
N MET A 338 -1.12 17.14 -17.16
CA MET A 338 -1.78 16.61 -15.97
C MET A 338 -0.95 15.53 -15.25
N SER A 339 0.36 15.43 -15.52
CA SER A 339 1.20 14.31 -15.06
C SER A 339 1.21 14.04 -13.56
N GLN A 340 1.04 15.07 -12.71
CA GLN A 340 1.08 14.99 -11.24
C GLN A 340 2.33 14.25 -10.73
N ILE A 341 3.53 14.65 -11.18
CA ILE A 341 4.78 14.01 -10.74
C ILE A 341 4.98 14.17 -9.22
N GLY A 342 5.43 13.08 -8.60
CA GLY A 342 5.61 13.02 -7.15
C GLY A 342 4.33 12.75 -6.39
N PHE A 343 3.26 12.31 -7.08
CA PHE A 343 2.09 11.69 -6.44
C PHE A 343 2.52 10.53 -5.53
N SER A 344 3.49 9.74 -5.98
CA SER A 344 4.28 8.83 -5.15
C SER A 344 5.77 8.97 -5.46
N THR A 345 6.62 8.64 -4.49
CA THR A 345 8.09 8.69 -4.61
C THR A 345 8.74 7.54 -3.85
N HIS A 346 9.88 7.06 -4.37
CA HIS A 346 10.70 6.05 -3.72
C HIS A 346 12.18 6.34 -3.92
N THR A 347 12.93 6.41 -2.82
CA THR A 347 14.37 6.71 -2.83
C THR A 347 15.18 5.48 -3.23
N LEU A 348 16.19 5.69 -4.07
CA LEU A 348 17.17 4.70 -4.52
C LEU A 348 18.57 5.15 -4.12
N ASP A 349 19.57 4.25 -4.09
CA ASP A 349 20.97 4.65 -3.83
C ASP A 349 21.55 5.57 -4.92
N ASP A 350 20.97 5.50 -6.13
CA ASP A 350 21.44 6.20 -7.32
C ASP A 350 20.50 7.33 -7.80
N GLY A 351 19.41 7.59 -7.06
CA GLY A 351 18.41 8.61 -7.43
C GLY A 351 17.07 8.50 -6.72
N ILE A 352 16.01 9.01 -7.35
CA ILE A 352 14.62 8.91 -6.91
C ILE A 352 13.77 8.38 -8.08
N LEU A 353 12.88 7.44 -7.78
CA LEU A 353 11.78 7.03 -8.66
C LEU A 353 10.53 7.82 -8.29
N PHE A 354 9.90 8.46 -9.26
CA PHE A 354 8.66 9.23 -9.13
C PHE A 354 7.52 8.51 -9.88
N GLY A 355 6.33 8.52 -9.29
CA GLY A 355 5.08 8.20 -9.97
C GLY A 355 4.43 9.42 -10.63
N MET A 356 3.77 9.22 -11.77
CA MET A 356 3.12 10.25 -12.58
C MET A 356 1.71 9.81 -12.98
N VAL A 357 0.75 9.86 -12.04
CA VAL A 357 -0.58 9.22 -12.18
C VAL A 357 -1.45 9.78 -13.30
N GLY A 358 -1.22 11.02 -13.72
CA GLY A 358 -2.02 11.70 -14.74
C GLY A 358 -1.32 11.88 -16.08
N ALA A 359 -0.18 11.22 -16.29
CA ALA A 359 0.45 11.14 -17.61
C ALA A 359 -0.43 10.31 -18.57
N TYR A 360 -0.44 10.68 -19.85
CA TYR A 360 -1.12 9.96 -20.93
C TYR A 360 -2.60 9.63 -20.63
N ASP A 361 -3.44 10.67 -20.50
CA ASP A 361 -4.87 10.58 -20.14
C ASP A 361 -5.15 9.75 -18.87
N TRP A 362 -4.28 9.90 -17.87
CA TRP A 362 -4.32 9.15 -16.60
C TRP A 362 -4.14 7.62 -16.74
N ASP A 363 -3.63 7.10 -17.86
CA ASP A 363 -3.01 5.76 -17.85
C ASP A 363 -1.85 5.73 -16.85
N GLY A 364 -1.09 6.83 -16.78
CA GLY A 364 -0.03 7.07 -15.82
C GLY A 364 1.35 6.60 -16.28
N GLY A 365 2.34 6.72 -15.41
CA GLY A 365 3.73 6.35 -15.70
C GLY A 365 4.67 6.59 -14.53
N VAL A 366 5.97 6.48 -14.81
CA VAL A 366 7.05 6.73 -13.85
C VAL A 366 8.18 7.55 -14.47
N LEU A 367 8.95 8.23 -13.63
CA LEU A 367 10.18 8.94 -14.03
C LEU A 367 11.27 8.64 -13.00
N LYS A 368 12.48 8.31 -13.46
CA LYS A 368 13.65 8.15 -12.59
C LYS A 368 14.59 9.34 -12.77
N GLU A 369 14.97 9.99 -11.68
CA GLU A 369 15.98 11.05 -11.67
C GLU A 369 17.16 10.59 -10.83
N GLY A 370 18.35 10.51 -11.44
CA GLY A 370 19.56 10.04 -10.78
C GLY A 370 20.80 10.84 -11.18
N ALA A 371 21.94 10.50 -10.59
CA ALA A 371 23.19 11.26 -10.78
C ALA A 371 23.67 11.34 -12.25
N ASN A 372 23.23 10.42 -13.11
CA ASN A 372 23.57 10.39 -14.54
C ASN A 372 22.55 11.14 -15.43
N GLY A 373 21.44 11.66 -14.87
CA GLY A 373 20.38 12.36 -15.60
C GLY A 373 18.97 11.85 -15.27
N ARG A 374 17.99 12.29 -16.07
CA ARG A 374 16.59 11.89 -15.99
C ARG A 374 16.28 10.83 -17.03
N ILE A 375 15.60 9.77 -16.62
CA ILE A 375 15.09 8.70 -17.47
C ILE A 375 13.57 8.71 -17.35
N MET A 376 12.89 8.96 -18.46
CA MET A 376 11.43 9.00 -18.55
C MET A 376 11.00 8.05 -19.68
N PRO A 377 10.49 6.86 -19.36
CA PRO A 377 9.92 5.96 -20.36
C PRO A 377 8.76 6.62 -21.13
N PRO A 378 8.68 6.40 -22.45
CA PRO A 378 7.51 6.79 -23.23
C PRO A 378 6.31 5.86 -22.92
N ARG A 379 5.10 6.27 -23.32
CA ARG A 379 3.85 5.51 -23.12
C ARG A 379 3.97 4.07 -23.63
N GLU A 380 4.57 3.92 -24.80
CA GLU A 380 4.70 2.69 -25.57
C GLU A 380 5.51 1.62 -24.82
N ALA A 381 6.41 2.03 -23.91
CA ALA A 381 7.20 1.12 -23.09
C ALA A 381 6.34 0.27 -22.12
N PHE A 382 5.10 0.68 -21.84
CA PHE A 382 4.14 -0.05 -20.99
C PHE A 382 3.04 -0.76 -21.78
N GLU A 383 2.99 -0.63 -23.11
CA GLU A 383 1.85 -1.07 -23.95
C GLU A 383 1.52 -2.56 -23.81
N SER A 384 2.53 -3.41 -23.57
CA SER A 384 2.38 -4.85 -23.36
C SER A 384 1.44 -5.23 -22.21
N GLU A 385 1.32 -4.38 -21.19
CA GLU A 385 0.42 -4.55 -20.04
C GLU A 385 -0.65 -3.45 -19.95
N PHE A 386 -0.48 -2.33 -20.65
CA PHE A 386 -1.37 -1.17 -20.70
C PHE A 386 -1.71 -0.79 -22.16
N PRO A 387 -2.39 -1.68 -22.91
CA PRO A 387 -2.61 -1.53 -24.35
C PRO A 387 -3.62 -0.42 -24.69
N LEU A 388 -3.49 0.15 -25.89
CA LEU A 388 -4.12 1.40 -26.30
C LEU A 388 -5.66 1.38 -26.25
N GLU A 389 -6.32 0.23 -26.41
CA GLU A 389 -7.79 0.13 -26.33
C GLU A 389 -8.34 0.40 -24.92
N LEU A 390 -7.45 0.49 -23.92
CA LEU A 390 -7.80 0.77 -22.53
C LEU A 390 -7.50 2.21 -22.09
N LYS A 391 -6.97 3.09 -22.95
CA LYS A 391 -6.48 4.41 -22.51
C LYS A 391 -7.51 5.26 -21.76
N ASN A 392 -8.78 5.17 -22.17
CA ASN A 392 -9.89 5.87 -21.52
C ASN A 392 -10.31 5.29 -20.14
N HIS A 393 -9.60 4.28 -19.60
CA HIS A 393 -9.89 3.70 -18.28
C HIS A 393 -9.21 4.43 -17.11
N ALA A 394 -8.25 5.34 -17.38
CA ALA A 394 -7.49 6.07 -16.37
C ALA A 394 -6.89 5.14 -15.30
N ALA A 395 -5.90 4.33 -15.70
CA ALA A 395 -5.32 3.25 -14.89
C ALA A 395 -4.54 3.71 -13.64
N TYR A 396 -4.06 4.95 -13.62
CA TYR A 396 -3.22 5.57 -12.58
C TYR A 396 -1.91 4.79 -12.30
N LEU A 397 -1.17 4.37 -13.33
CA LEU A 397 0.17 3.82 -13.16
C LEU A 397 1.09 4.84 -12.47
N GLY A 398 1.86 4.39 -11.48
CA GLY A 398 2.64 5.28 -10.61
C GLY A 398 1.83 5.88 -9.45
N TYR A 399 0.63 5.37 -9.15
CA TYR A 399 -0.05 5.72 -7.90
C TYR A 399 0.76 5.29 -6.68
N THR A 400 1.48 4.18 -6.82
CA THR A 400 2.61 3.80 -5.96
C THR A 400 3.83 3.52 -6.83
N VAL A 401 5.01 3.79 -6.28
CA VAL A 401 6.30 3.33 -6.81
C VAL A 401 7.14 2.74 -5.68
N SER A 402 7.93 1.72 -5.97
CA SER A 402 8.90 1.13 -5.04
C SER A 402 10.01 0.38 -5.81
N SER A 403 10.88 -0.34 -5.11
CA SER A 403 11.85 -1.26 -5.73
C SER A 403 12.07 -2.48 -4.85
N VAL A 404 12.33 -3.63 -5.47
CA VAL A 404 12.72 -4.87 -4.81
C VAL A 404 14.06 -5.36 -5.37
N ILE A 405 14.82 -6.08 -4.56
CA ILE A 405 16.01 -6.84 -4.99
C ILE A 405 15.60 -8.30 -5.13
N VAL A 406 16.01 -8.96 -6.21
CA VAL A 406 15.70 -10.38 -6.47
C VAL A 406 16.96 -11.26 -6.39
N GLY A 407 16.81 -12.57 -6.57
CA GLY A 407 17.78 -13.59 -6.13
C GLY A 407 19.16 -13.56 -6.77
N ASP A 408 19.32 -12.82 -7.88
CA ASP A 408 20.59 -12.60 -8.59
C ASP A 408 21.15 -11.17 -8.40
N TRP A 409 20.66 -10.44 -7.40
CA TRP A 409 21.00 -9.06 -7.06
C TRP A 409 20.53 -7.99 -8.07
N ARG A 410 19.67 -8.34 -9.03
CA ARG A 410 18.98 -7.33 -9.84
C ARG A 410 17.96 -6.55 -9.02
N ARG A 411 17.82 -5.27 -9.38
CA ARG A 411 16.77 -4.36 -8.89
C ARG A 411 15.61 -4.35 -9.88
N LEU A 412 14.44 -4.78 -9.43
CA LEU A 412 13.18 -4.56 -10.14
C LEU A 412 12.47 -3.35 -9.53
N TYR A 413 12.04 -2.43 -10.38
CA TYR A 413 11.15 -1.33 -9.98
C TYR A 413 9.72 -1.85 -9.92
N VAL A 414 8.95 -1.34 -8.96
CA VAL A 414 7.55 -1.72 -8.74
C VAL A 414 6.68 -0.50 -8.97
N ALA A 415 5.60 -0.63 -9.74
CA ALA A 415 4.62 0.45 -9.91
C ALA A 415 3.19 -0.07 -9.82
N GLY A 416 2.37 0.60 -9.00
CA GLY A 416 0.94 0.31 -8.85
C GLY A 416 0.07 1.14 -9.78
N ALA A 417 -0.99 0.51 -10.28
CA ALA A 417 -2.03 1.09 -11.13
C ALA A 417 -3.42 0.67 -10.60
N PRO A 418 -3.89 1.23 -9.47
CA PRO A 418 -5.02 0.72 -8.71
C PRO A 418 -6.39 0.90 -9.39
N ARG A 419 -6.45 1.65 -10.50
CA ARG A 419 -7.64 1.79 -11.33
C ARG A 419 -7.64 0.89 -12.57
N PHE A 420 -6.54 0.19 -12.89
CA PHE A 420 -6.46 -0.66 -14.09
C PHE A 420 -7.65 -1.64 -14.19
N LYS A 421 -8.40 -1.58 -15.28
CA LYS A 421 -9.66 -2.33 -15.53
C LYS A 421 -10.65 -2.28 -14.35
N HIS A 422 -10.65 -1.19 -13.58
CA HIS A 422 -11.38 -0.98 -12.32
C HIS A 422 -11.09 -2.00 -11.21
N LYS A 423 -10.06 -2.86 -11.35
CA LYS A 423 -9.66 -3.85 -10.35
C LYS A 423 -8.33 -3.52 -9.66
N GLY A 424 -7.42 -2.90 -10.40
CA GLY A 424 -6.05 -2.64 -9.99
C GLY A 424 -5.05 -3.64 -10.55
N LYS A 425 -3.80 -3.18 -10.74
CA LYS A 425 -2.63 -3.95 -11.17
C LYS A 425 -1.39 -3.43 -10.43
N VAL A 426 -0.38 -4.28 -10.26
CA VAL A 426 1.01 -3.89 -9.96
C VAL A 426 1.92 -4.52 -11.00
N ILE A 427 2.88 -3.77 -11.52
CA ILE A 427 3.95 -4.31 -12.39
C ILE A 427 5.30 -4.28 -11.68
N LEU A 428 6.14 -5.26 -11.99
CA LEU A 428 7.56 -5.34 -11.65
C LEU A 428 8.35 -5.30 -12.95
N PHE A 429 9.32 -4.38 -13.06
CA PHE A 429 10.02 -4.11 -14.31
C PHE A 429 11.48 -3.69 -14.12
N GLU A 430 12.31 -3.99 -15.10
CA GLU A 430 13.63 -3.38 -15.28
C GLU A 430 13.48 -2.10 -16.12
N LEU A 431 14.35 -1.11 -15.88
CA LEU A 431 14.39 0.17 -16.59
C LEU A 431 15.80 0.41 -17.14
N SER A 432 15.92 0.55 -18.46
CA SER A 432 17.20 0.87 -19.11
C SER A 432 17.61 2.33 -18.89
N ASN A 433 18.88 2.66 -19.14
CA ASN A 433 19.33 4.06 -19.15
C ASN A 433 18.82 4.85 -20.38
N GLU A 434 18.31 4.14 -21.39
CA GLU A 434 17.77 4.69 -22.64
C GLU A 434 16.24 4.93 -22.56
N GLY A 435 15.58 4.40 -21.52
CA GLY A 435 14.15 4.58 -21.24
C GLY A 435 13.28 3.35 -21.50
N ASP A 436 13.87 2.25 -21.98
CA ASP A 436 13.16 0.99 -22.23
C ASP A 436 12.71 0.34 -20.92
N VAL A 437 11.52 -0.27 -20.95
CA VAL A 437 10.93 -0.99 -19.82
C VAL A 437 10.78 -2.46 -20.19
N ASN A 438 11.39 -3.34 -19.39
CA ASN A 438 11.20 -4.78 -19.48
C ASN A 438 10.30 -5.23 -18.31
N ILE A 439 9.02 -5.50 -18.58
CA ILE A 439 8.08 -5.94 -17.53
C ILE A 439 8.30 -7.43 -17.24
N VAL A 440 8.99 -7.70 -16.13
CA VAL A 440 9.32 -9.06 -15.65
C VAL A 440 8.08 -9.77 -15.11
N GLN A 441 7.19 -9.05 -14.42
CA GLN A 441 5.96 -9.64 -13.86
C GLN A 441 4.82 -8.63 -13.72
N ALA A 442 3.57 -9.07 -14.00
CA ALA A 442 2.36 -8.31 -13.75
C ALA A 442 1.41 -9.04 -12.77
N LEU A 443 1.08 -8.39 -11.67
CA LEU A 443 0.16 -8.86 -10.62
C LEU A 443 -1.19 -8.16 -10.78
N ASN A 444 -2.28 -8.93 -10.87
CA ASN A 444 -3.61 -8.40 -11.21
C ASN A 444 -4.61 -8.54 -10.04
N GLY A 445 -5.37 -7.49 -9.75
CA GLY A 445 -6.38 -7.47 -8.70
C GLY A 445 -7.59 -8.36 -8.99
N GLU A 446 -8.10 -9.05 -7.96
CA GLU A 446 -9.22 -9.99 -8.10
C GLU A 446 -10.58 -9.27 -8.29
N GLN A 447 -10.82 -8.23 -7.49
CA GLN A 447 -12.14 -7.65 -7.24
C GLN A 447 -12.22 -6.20 -7.76
N ILE A 448 -13.34 -5.87 -8.43
CA ILE A 448 -13.63 -4.51 -8.90
C ILE A 448 -13.81 -3.55 -7.71
N GLY A 449 -13.30 -2.33 -7.83
CA GLY A 449 -13.34 -1.31 -6.78
C GLY A 449 -12.37 -1.52 -5.62
N SER A 450 -11.67 -2.67 -5.54
CA SER A 450 -10.83 -3.01 -4.38
C SER A 450 -9.56 -2.16 -4.23
N TYR A 451 -9.20 -1.38 -5.25
CA TYR A 451 -8.04 -0.46 -5.28
C TYR A 451 -6.69 -1.20 -5.10
N TYR A 452 -6.59 -2.40 -5.67
CA TYR A 452 -5.40 -3.26 -5.59
C TYR A 452 -4.16 -2.58 -6.21
N GLY A 453 -3.08 -2.43 -5.43
CA GLY A 453 -1.87 -1.70 -5.84
C GLY A 453 -1.80 -0.25 -5.37
N SER A 454 -2.75 0.21 -4.55
CA SER A 454 -2.72 1.57 -3.99
C SER A 454 -1.71 1.76 -2.86
N GLU A 455 -1.14 0.67 -2.34
CA GLU A 455 -0.02 0.65 -1.39
C GLU A 455 0.77 -0.65 -1.64
N VAL A 456 2.10 -0.56 -1.69
CA VAL A 456 3.01 -1.70 -1.92
C VAL A 456 4.20 -1.64 -0.97
N CYS A 457 4.68 -2.79 -0.49
CA CYS A 457 5.82 -2.84 0.43
C CYS A 457 6.64 -4.11 0.17
N GLY A 458 7.92 -3.93 -0.18
CA GLY A 458 8.90 -5.02 -0.22
C GLY A 458 9.53 -5.23 1.16
N LEU A 459 9.67 -6.48 1.57
CA LEU A 459 10.34 -6.90 2.79
C LEU A 459 11.45 -7.90 2.44
N ASP A 460 12.68 -7.53 2.77
CA ASP A 460 13.78 -8.44 3.10
C ASP A 460 13.57 -8.85 4.56
N ILE A 461 13.39 -10.15 4.85
CA ILE A 461 12.96 -10.60 6.18
C ILE A 461 14.11 -11.19 6.99
N ASP A 462 15.03 -11.97 6.41
CA ASP A 462 16.22 -12.46 7.12
C ASP A 462 17.49 -11.59 6.96
N GLN A 463 17.35 -10.42 6.34
CA GLN A 463 18.32 -9.32 6.24
C GLN A 463 19.57 -9.70 5.42
N ASP A 464 19.38 -10.54 4.38
CA ASP A 464 20.45 -10.95 3.46
C ASP A 464 20.70 -9.97 2.31
N GLY A 465 19.77 -9.03 2.07
CA GLY A 465 19.80 -8.04 0.99
C GLY A 465 18.80 -8.29 -0.15
N ILE A 466 18.10 -9.43 -0.15
CA ILE A 466 17.12 -9.84 -1.16
C ILE A 466 15.70 -9.68 -0.61
N THR A 467 14.75 -9.29 -1.46
CA THR A 467 13.35 -9.09 -1.03
C THR A 467 12.56 -10.39 -1.04
N ASP A 468 12.47 -11.05 0.12
CA ASP A 468 11.67 -12.26 0.35
C ASP A 468 10.19 -12.12 -0.02
N VAL A 469 9.59 -10.99 0.35
CA VAL A 469 8.13 -10.80 0.30
C VAL A 469 7.77 -9.46 -0.29
N LEU A 470 6.94 -9.47 -1.33
CA LEU A 470 6.22 -8.30 -1.83
C LEU A 470 4.78 -8.32 -1.33
N LEU A 471 4.40 -7.26 -0.64
CA LEU A 471 3.04 -7.00 -0.17
C LEU A 471 2.34 -6.04 -1.12
N VAL A 472 1.08 -6.34 -1.45
CA VAL A 472 0.22 -5.46 -2.27
C VAL A 472 -1.12 -5.26 -1.58
N ALA A 473 -1.45 -4.03 -1.23
CA ALA A 473 -2.72 -3.72 -0.58
C ALA A 473 -3.87 -3.54 -1.57
N ALA A 474 -5.08 -3.79 -1.06
CA ALA A 474 -6.36 -3.48 -1.67
C ALA A 474 -7.30 -2.96 -0.56
N PRO A 475 -7.12 -1.72 -0.09
CA PRO A 475 -7.80 -1.20 1.10
C PRO A 475 -9.32 -1.07 0.90
N MET A 476 -9.80 -0.89 -0.33
CA MET A 476 -11.24 -0.83 -0.63
C MET A 476 -11.85 -2.21 -0.90
N PHE A 477 -11.13 -3.31 -0.59
CA PHE A 477 -11.65 -4.67 -0.78
C PHE A 477 -12.92 -4.91 0.05
N LEU A 478 -14.00 -5.26 -0.65
CA LEU A 478 -15.31 -5.56 -0.07
C LEU A 478 -15.31 -6.97 0.55
N GLY A 479 -15.40 -7.00 1.87
CA GLY A 479 -15.51 -8.20 2.69
C GLY A 479 -16.95 -8.70 2.86
N TYR A 480 -17.19 -9.44 3.95
CA TYR A 480 -18.53 -9.93 4.29
C TYR A 480 -19.51 -8.76 4.50
N GLY A 481 -20.73 -8.90 3.98
CA GLY A 481 -21.76 -7.85 4.08
C GLY A 481 -21.58 -6.66 3.13
N ASN A 482 -20.71 -6.75 2.11
CA ASN A 482 -20.37 -5.67 1.17
C ASN A 482 -19.79 -4.42 1.87
N LYS A 483 -18.88 -4.66 2.80
CA LYS A 483 -18.23 -3.66 3.66
C LYS A 483 -16.75 -3.53 3.32
N GLU A 484 -16.18 -2.32 3.39
CA GLU A 484 -14.80 -2.02 2.98
C GLU A 484 -13.75 -2.51 4.01
N ALA A 485 -13.74 -3.82 4.25
CA ALA A 485 -12.85 -4.46 5.22
C ALA A 485 -11.37 -4.27 4.87
N GLY A 486 -11.04 -4.17 3.58
CA GLY A 486 -9.67 -4.13 3.08
C GLY A 486 -8.97 -5.49 3.12
N ARG A 487 -7.78 -5.54 2.51
CA ARG A 487 -6.96 -6.75 2.35
C ARG A 487 -5.53 -6.36 1.98
N VAL A 488 -4.56 -7.13 2.46
CA VAL A 488 -3.19 -7.11 1.91
C VAL A 488 -2.89 -8.49 1.34
N TYR A 489 -2.41 -8.55 0.10
CA TYR A 489 -1.97 -9.77 -0.56
C TYR A 489 -0.48 -9.98 -0.31
N ILE A 490 -0.09 -11.22 -0.07
CA ILE A 490 1.29 -11.64 0.16
C ILE A 490 1.78 -12.36 -1.10
N TYR A 491 2.95 -11.98 -1.59
CA TYR A 491 3.69 -12.73 -2.60
C TYR A 491 5.09 -12.99 -2.08
N SER A 492 5.53 -14.25 -2.06
CA SER A 492 6.89 -14.63 -1.67
C SER A 492 7.73 -14.90 -2.92
N LEU A 493 9.01 -14.53 -2.88
CA LEU A 493 9.97 -14.82 -3.95
C LEU A 493 10.12 -16.33 -4.15
N SER A 494 10.12 -16.78 -5.41
CA SER A 494 10.07 -18.19 -5.77
C SER A 494 10.94 -18.47 -7.01
N GLY A 495 12.16 -18.94 -6.76
CA GLY A 495 13.21 -18.99 -7.77
C GLY A 495 14.03 -17.70 -7.75
N GLU A 496 14.53 -17.28 -8.92
CA GLU A 496 15.45 -16.15 -9.01
C GLU A 496 14.74 -14.78 -9.17
N GLU A 497 13.53 -14.73 -9.76
CA GLU A 497 12.86 -13.46 -10.12
C GLU A 497 11.36 -13.35 -9.75
N VAL A 498 10.65 -14.48 -9.55
CA VAL A 498 9.17 -14.49 -9.62
C VAL A 498 8.52 -14.47 -8.23
N PHE A 499 7.65 -13.50 -7.99
CA PHE A 499 6.86 -13.40 -6.76
C PHE A 499 5.55 -14.20 -6.88
N VAL A 500 5.38 -15.24 -6.06
CA VAL A 500 4.25 -16.17 -6.10
C VAL A 500 3.33 -15.94 -4.89
N SER A 501 2.01 -15.90 -5.12
CA SER A 501 1.07 -15.57 -4.05
C SER A 501 1.09 -16.59 -2.91
N ASN A 502 1.31 -16.09 -1.69
CA ASN A 502 1.38 -16.83 -0.44
C ASN A 502 0.18 -16.50 0.48
N GLY A 503 -0.94 -16.04 -0.09
CA GLY A 503 -2.16 -15.74 0.65
C GLY A 503 -2.35 -14.25 0.96
N THR A 504 -3.00 -13.96 2.09
CA THR A 504 -3.53 -12.61 2.39
C THR A 504 -3.60 -12.31 3.89
N LEU A 505 -3.21 -11.11 4.30
CA LEU A 505 -3.50 -10.53 5.62
C LEU A 505 -4.86 -9.81 5.61
N LYS A 506 -5.52 -9.75 6.78
CA LYS A 506 -6.86 -9.19 7.00
C LYS A 506 -6.98 -8.62 8.42
N ALA A 507 -7.91 -7.68 8.61
CA ALA A 507 -8.37 -7.22 9.92
C ALA A 507 -9.15 -8.30 10.70
N GLU A 508 -9.56 -8.00 11.93
CA GLU A 508 -10.37 -8.90 12.78
C GLU A 508 -11.74 -9.19 12.11
N GLU A 509 -12.28 -10.41 12.23
CA GLU A 509 -13.53 -10.83 11.54
C GLU A 509 -14.76 -9.96 11.82
N LYS A 510 -14.77 -9.20 12.92
CA LYS A 510 -15.87 -8.27 13.28
C LYS A 510 -15.74 -6.91 12.63
N SER A 511 -14.56 -6.58 12.11
CA SER A 511 -14.21 -5.28 11.58
C SER A 511 -15.09 -4.89 10.38
N GLN A 512 -15.58 -3.65 10.36
CA GLN A 512 -16.46 -3.10 9.33
C GLN A 512 -15.81 -1.85 8.74
N ASP A 513 -15.84 -1.72 7.41
CA ASP A 513 -15.34 -0.55 6.64
C ASP A 513 -13.90 -0.10 6.94
N ALA A 514 -13.09 -0.95 7.59
CA ALA A 514 -11.81 -0.60 8.19
C ALA A 514 -10.72 -0.04 7.27
N ARG A 515 -10.81 -0.30 5.96
CA ARG A 515 -9.75 -0.07 4.98
C ARG A 515 -8.39 -0.64 5.40
N PHE A 516 -8.38 -1.90 5.84
CA PHE A 516 -7.15 -2.61 6.19
C PHE A 516 -6.18 -2.67 5.00
N GLY A 517 -4.94 -2.22 5.21
CA GLY A 517 -3.95 -2.03 4.15
C GLY A 517 -3.94 -0.63 3.55
N TYR A 518 -4.53 0.38 4.21
CA TYR A 518 -4.48 1.77 3.72
C TYR A 518 -3.06 2.34 3.71
N ALA A 519 -2.20 1.88 4.63
CA ALA A 519 -0.78 2.18 4.67
C ALA A 519 0.00 0.94 5.15
N LEU A 520 1.23 0.77 4.66
CA LEU A 520 2.15 -0.30 5.06
C LEU A 520 3.48 0.30 5.51
N ALA A 521 4.14 -0.35 6.48
CA ALA A 521 5.55 -0.06 6.77
C ALA A 521 6.30 -1.33 7.17
N SER A 522 7.45 -1.54 6.52
CA SER A 522 8.52 -2.37 7.07
C SER A 522 9.01 -1.78 8.39
N ALA A 523 9.27 -2.64 9.38
CA ALA A 523 9.86 -2.29 10.67
C ALA A 523 11.05 -3.22 10.94
N PRO A 524 12.29 -2.71 11.16
CA PRO A 524 13.52 -3.52 11.10
C PRO A 524 13.55 -4.81 11.94
N ASP A 525 13.16 -4.76 13.21
CA ASP A 525 12.98 -5.91 14.12
C ASP A 525 12.37 -5.36 15.43
N LEU A 526 11.06 -5.50 15.65
CA LEU A 526 10.43 -4.98 16.87
C LEU A 526 10.56 -5.99 18.02
N ASN A 527 10.58 -7.29 17.75
CA ASN A 527 10.55 -8.33 18.79
C ASN A 527 11.94 -8.81 19.26
N GLN A 528 12.98 -8.36 18.56
CA GLN A 528 14.39 -8.70 18.76
C GLN A 528 14.67 -10.20 18.52
N ASP A 529 14.20 -10.74 17.38
CA ASP A 529 14.50 -12.10 16.87
C ASP A 529 15.42 -12.18 15.65
N GLY A 530 15.75 -11.04 15.04
CA GLY A 530 16.56 -10.96 13.83
C GLY A 530 15.78 -10.99 12.52
N PHE A 531 14.44 -10.95 12.56
CA PHE A 531 13.60 -10.88 11.36
C PHE A 531 12.85 -9.55 11.22
N THR A 532 12.65 -9.12 9.98
CA THR A 532 11.92 -7.88 9.67
C THR A 532 10.41 -8.02 9.91
N ASP A 533 9.86 -7.05 10.60
CA ASP A 533 8.44 -6.95 10.97
C ASP A 533 7.63 -6.09 10.00
N LEU A 534 6.30 -6.20 10.09
CA LEU A 534 5.35 -5.46 9.27
C LEU A 534 4.30 -4.73 10.12
N LEU A 535 4.08 -3.46 9.79
CA LEU A 535 2.96 -2.65 10.27
C LEU A 535 1.92 -2.47 9.16
N VAL A 536 0.64 -2.64 9.51
CA VAL A 536 -0.50 -2.42 8.59
C VAL A 536 -1.52 -1.47 9.21
N GLY A 537 -1.84 -0.40 8.47
CA GLY A 537 -2.86 0.58 8.85
C GLY A 537 -4.30 0.16 8.49
N ALA A 538 -5.24 0.47 9.39
CA ALA A 538 -6.68 0.29 9.21
C ALA A 538 -7.46 1.52 9.76
N PRO A 539 -7.35 2.70 9.11
CA PRO A 539 -7.77 3.97 9.70
C PRO A 539 -9.28 4.14 9.90
N LEU A 540 -10.13 3.40 9.18
CA LEU A 540 -11.58 3.53 9.32
C LEU A 540 -12.18 2.58 10.39
N GLU A 541 -11.36 1.71 10.99
CA GLU A 541 -11.79 0.73 12.00
C GLU A 541 -12.30 1.40 13.31
N ASP A 542 -13.04 0.65 14.14
CA ASP A 542 -13.56 1.09 15.45
C ASP A 542 -14.35 2.42 15.40
N ASP A 543 -15.22 2.55 14.40
CA ASP A 543 -16.06 3.72 14.09
C ASP A 543 -15.21 4.95 13.71
N HIS A 544 -14.43 4.81 12.62
CA HIS A 544 -13.53 5.84 12.07
C HIS A 544 -12.39 6.28 13.02
N ARG A 545 -12.19 5.60 14.15
CA ARG A 545 -11.10 5.91 15.10
C ARG A 545 -9.76 5.33 14.69
N GLY A 546 -9.78 4.22 13.96
CA GLY A 546 -8.64 3.59 13.32
C GLY A 546 -7.79 2.71 14.23
N ALA A 547 -6.95 1.89 13.61
CA ALA A 547 -6.00 1.01 14.27
C ALA A 547 -4.76 0.75 13.41
N ILE A 548 -3.71 0.23 14.06
CA ILE A 548 -2.60 -0.44 13.39
C ILE A 548 -2.46 -1.89 13.87
N TYR A 549 -1.92 -2.73 13.00
CA TYR A 549 -1.64 -4.14 13.24
C TYR A 549 -0.14 -4.42 13.10
N VAL A 550 0.41 -5.23 13.99
CA VAL A 550 1.81 -5.70 13.96
C VAL A 550 1.85 -7.17 13.59
N TYR A 551 2.65 -7.53 12.59
CA TYR A 551 2.92 -8.89 12.14
C TYR A 551 4.43 -9.15 12.21
N HIS A 552 4.82 -10.34 12.66
CA HIS A 552 6.24 -10.72 12.79
C HIS A 552 6.75 -11.60 11.65
N GLY A 553 8.05 -11.56 11.38
CA GLY A 553 8.76 -12.52 10.51
C GLY A 553 8.92 -13.93 11.13
N ASP A 554 9.34 -14.89 10.30
CA ASP A 554 9.79 -16.25 10.68
C ASP A 554 10.63 -16.86 9.53
N GLY A 555 11.93 -16.53 9.50
CA GLY A 555 12.75 -16.70 8.30
C GLY A 555 12.22 -15.85 7.15
N ILE A 556 12.29 -16.35 5.91
CA ILE A 556 11.84 -15.68 4.67
C ILE A 556 10.31 -15.49 4.51
N HIS A 557 9.54 -15.39 5.60
CA HIS A 557 8.07 -15.29 5.58
C HIS A 557 7.52 -14.38 6.69
N ILE A 558 6.39 -13.72 6.41
CA ILE A 558 5.56 -13.07 7.44
C ILE A 558 4.57 -14.07 8.05
N ILE A 559 4.41 -14.04 9.37
CA ILE A 559 3.39 -14.80 10.10
C ILE A 559 2.01 -14.21 9.80
N HIS A 560 1.11 -14.97 9.16
CA HIS A 560 -0.19 -14.47 8.67
C HIS A 560 -1.19 -13.98 9.75
N ASN A 561 -0.92 -14.26 11.04
CA ASN A 561 -1.74 -13.79 12.15
C ASN A 561 -1.05 -12.61 12.82
N TYR A 562 -1.76 -11.50 13.02
CA TYR A 562 -1.23 -10.36 13.76
C TYR A 562 -0.90 -10.75 15.20
N LYS A 563 0.15 -10.14 15.76
CA LYS A 563 0.65 -10.38 17.11
C LYS A 563 0.17 -9.31 18.08
N GLN A 564 0.07 -8.07 17.59
CA GLN A 564 -0.54 -6.95 18.29
C GLN A 564 -1.53 -6.22 17.37
N ARG A 565 -2.65 -5.76 17.93
CA ARG A 565 -3.54 -4.76 17.33
C ARG A 565 -3.59 -3.57 18.30
N ILE A 566 -3.32 -2.37 17.79
CA ILE A 566 -3.35 -1.11 18.56
C ILE A 566 -4.48 -0.24 18.01
N PRO A 567 -5.66 -0.21 18.65
CA PRO A 567 -6.72 0.73 18.28
C PRO A 567 -6.34 2.14 18.74
N GLY A 568 -6.60 3.16 17.93
CA GLY A 568 -6.37 4.57 18.30
C GLY A 568 -7.08 4.94 19.61
N SER A 569 -8.23 4.32 19.88
CA SER A 569 -8.98 4.50 21.12
C SER A 569 -8.30 4.05 22.42
N SER A 570 -7.25 3.20 22.36
CA SER A 570 -6.41 2.91 23.54
C SER A 570 -5.29 3.93 23.75
N ILE A 571 -4.94 4.69 22.71
CA ILE A 571 -3.93 5.75 22.73
C ILE A 571 -4.56 7.07 23.20
N SER A 572 -5.68 7.46 22.60
CA SER A 572 -6.55 8.55 23.08
C SER A 572 -7.98 8.35 22.57
N PRO A 573 -9.02 8.62 23.39
CA PRO A 573 -10.41 8.53 22.95
C PRO A 573 -10.79 9.55 21.86
N SER A 574 -9.96 10.57 21.61
CA SER A 574 -10.20 11.63 20.61
C SER A 574 -9.67 11.33 19.21
N LEU A 575 -8.85 10.28 19.04
CA LEU A 575 -8.19 10.00 17.75
C LEU A 575 -9.20 9.51 16.71
N GLN A 576 -9.08 10.05 15.49
CA GLN A 576 -9.77 9.62 14.28
C GLN A 576 -8.74 9.31 13.19
N TYR A 577 -9.05 8.35 12.32
CA TYR A 577 -8.18 7.89 11.23
C TYR A 577 -6.76 7.49 11.66
N PHE A 578 -6.60 6.98 12.88
CA PHE A 578 -5.32 6.50 13.40
C PHE A 578 -4.82 5.29 12.58
N GLY A 579 -3.58 5.36 12.09
CA GLY A 579 -3.04 4.36 11.16
C GLY A 579 -3.27 4.69 9.69
N ARG A 580 -3.64 5.94 9.34
CA ARG A 580 -3.71 6.42 7.95
C ARG A 580 -2.34 6.55 7.28
N SER A 581 -1.28 6.62 8.07
CA SER A 581 0.12 6.51 7.65
C SER A 581 0.94 5.97 8.81
N VAL A 582 2.02 5.25 8.50
CA VAL A 582 2.88 4.56 9.49
C VAL A 582 4.34 4.65 9.06
N SER A 583 5.25 4.76 10.03
CA SER A 583 6.69 4.76 9.79
C SER A 583 7.43 4.21 11.02
N ALA A 584 8.27 3.19 10.84
CA ALA A 584 9.07 2.58 11.90
C ALA A 584 10.43 2.19 11.33
N ARG A 585 11.42 3.06 11.50
CA ARG A 585 12.78 2.99 10.94
C ARG A 585 13.85 3.42 11.93
N LEU A 586 13.49 4.24 12.92
CA LEU A 586 14.39 4.82 13.90
C LEU A 586 13.88 4.54 15.32
N ASP A 587 14.81 4.20 16.19
CA ASP A 587 14.81 4.62 17.60
C ASP A 587 14.69 6.15 17.61
N LEU A 588 13.65 6.74 18.24
CA LEU A 588 13.46 8.20 18.30
C LEU A 588 13.81 8.80 19.66
N ASP A 589 13.71 8.05 20.77
CA ASP A 589 13.96 8.58 22.12
C ASP A 589 15.30 8.20 22.78
N GLY A 590 16.10 7.35 22.14
CA GLY A 590 17.49 7.06 22.46
C GLY A 590 17.73 5.74 23.22
N ASP A 591 16.71 4.90 23.40
CA ASP A 591 16.82 3.66 24.19
C ASP A 591 17.44 2.45 23.44
N GLN A 592 17.66 2.60 22.12
CA GLN A 592 18.15 1.59 21.16
C GLN A 592 17.10 0.60 20.62
N LEU A 593 15.80 0.86 20.80
CA LEU A 593 14.70 0.12 20.18
C LEU A 593 13.97 0.96 19.13
N ILE A 594 13.43 0.33 18.09
CA ILE A 594 12.71 1.05 17.02
C ILE A 594 11.35 1.54 17.52
N ASP A 595 11.09 2.83 17.34
CA ASP A 595 9.82 3.47 17.70
C ASP A 595 8.86 3.52 16.50
N LEU A 596 7.56 3.69 16.77
CA LEU A 596 6.52 3.73 15.74
C LEU A 596 5.93 5.14 15.65
N ALA A 597 6.09 5.79 14.49
CA ALA A 597 5.36 7.00 14.12
C ALA A 597 4.06 6.64 13.37
N VAL A 598 2.94 7.24 13.76
CA VAL A 598 1.59 6.93 13.24
C VAL A 598 0.79 8.20 12.99
N GLY A 599 0.28 8.37 11.77
CA GLY A 599 -0.62 9.46 11.41
C GLY A 599 -2.07 9.23 11.84
N ALA A 600 -2.79 10.32 12.11
CA ALA A 600 -4.21 10.39 12.42
C ALA A 600 -4.81 11.69 11.80
N GLN A 601 -6.09 11.99 12.03
CA GLN A 601 -6.65 13.32 11.72
C GLN A 601 -6.27 14.32 12.82
N GLY A 602 -5.64 15.44 12.44
CA GLY A 602 -5.23 16.50 13.37
C GLY A 602 -4.18 16.07 14.39
N SER A 603 -3.57 14.90 14.22
CA SER A 603 -2.59 14.34 15.15
C SER A 603 -1.58 13.42 14.47
N ALA A 604 -0.38 13.36 15.04
CA ALA A 604 0.63 12.36 14.78
C ALA A 604 1.13 11.81 16.12
N VAL A 605 1.35 10.50 16.20
CA VAL A 605 1.64 9.78 17.44
C VAL A 605 2.96 9.06 17.31
N VAL A 606 3.83 9.18 18.31
CA VAL A 606 4.97 8.28 18.50
C VAL A 606 4.65 7.33 19.65
N LEU A 607 4.81 6.02 19.39
CA LEU A 607 4.74 4.95 20.38
C LEU A 607 6.14 4.36 20.53
N SER A 608 6.71 4.44 21.73
CA SER A 608 8.04 3.88 21.97
C SER A 608 8.00 2.36 22.11
N SER A 609 9.08 1.68 21.71
CA SER A 609 9.27 0.26 22.04
C SER A 609 9.64 0.06 23.52
N ARG A 610 9.62 -1.19 24.00
CA ARG A 610 9.98 -1.57 25.38
C ARG A 610 10.89 -2.78 25.39
N SER A 611 11.82 -2.84 26.35
CA SER A 611 12.80 -3.93 26.39
C SER A 611 12.15 -5.30 26.64
N ILE A 612 12.61 -6.34 25.94
CA ILE A 612 12.03 -7.69 25.97
C ILE A 612 12.91 -8.63 26.79
N VAL A 613 12.32 -9.34 27.76
CA VAL A 613 13.03 -10.21 28.71
C VAL A 613 12.50 -11.64 28.69
N GLN A 614 13.41 -12.59 28.49
CA GLN A 614 13.21 -14.01 28.78
C GLN A 614 13.54 -14.31 30.24
N ILE A 615 12.64 -15.02 30.93
CA ILE A 615 12.89 -15.54 32.28
C ILE A 615 13.01 -17.06 32.21
N ASN A 616 14.24 -17.55 32.34
CA ASN A 616 14.51 -18.97 32.50
C ASN A 616 14.28 -19.39 33.95
N VAL A 617 13.54 -20.48 34.15
CA VAL A 617 13.20 -21.01 35.47
C VAL A 617 13.59 -22.48 35.55
N SER A 618 14.35 -22.83 36.58
CA SER A 618 14.60 -24.22 36.97
C SER A 618 14.03 -24.50 38.36
N LEU A 619 13.70 -25.78 38.61
CA LEU A 619 13.11 -26.23 39.85
C LEU A 619 13.70 -27.59 40.24
N SER A 620 14.32 -27.66 41.41
CA SER A 620 14.84 -28.89 42.03
C SER A 620 14.17 -29.15 43.38
N PHE A 621 14.35 -30.37 43.90
CA PHE A 621 13.80 -30.80 45.18
C PHE A 621 14.87 -31.54 45.98
N GLN A 622 14.92 -31.30 47.28
CA GLN A 622 15.80 -32.01 48.20
C GLN A 622 14.99 -32.45 49.44
N PRO A 623 14.84 -33.76 49.70
CA PRO A 623 15.19 -34.89 48.82
C PRO A 623 14.46 -34.87 47.45
N HIS A 624 14.98 -35.64 46.50
CA HIS A 624 14.42 -35.73 45.13
C HIS A 624 13.12 -36.56 45.06
N SER A 625 12.90 -37.41 46.06
CA SER A 625 11.76 -38.30 46.28
C SER A 625 11.07 -37.94 47.60
N ILE A 626 9.80 -38.32 47.75
CA ILE A 626 9.06 -38.21 49.01
C ILE A 626 8.95 -39.59 49.63
N ASN A 627 9.76 -39.85 50.66
CA ASN A 627 9.60 -41.03 51.50
C ASN A 627 8.66 -40.68 52.68
N VAL A 628 7.42 -41.16 52.62
CA VAL A 628 6.38 -40.85 53.63
C VAL A 628 6.63 -41.59 54.95
N ILE A 629 7.39 -42.68 54.93
CA ILE A 629 7.80 -43.45 56.12
C ILE A 629 8.84 -42.67 56.93
N GLN A 630 9.78 -42.00 56.25
CA GLN A 630 10.80 -41.15 56.86
C GLN A 630 10.26 -39.75 57.19
N LYS A 631 9.59 -39.64 58.35
CA LYS A 631 9.03 -38.37 58.84
C LYS A 631 10.14 -37.45 59.39
N THR A 632 10.72 -36.63 58.52
CA THR A 632 11.89 -35.77 58.82
C THR A 632 11.61 -34.56 59.72
N CYS A 633 10.34 -34.23 60.02
CA CYS A 633 10.01 -33.08 60.86
C CYS A 633 8.67 -33.20 61.62
N GLN A 634 8.42 -32.28 62.54
CA GLN A 634 7.08 -32.01 63.08
C GLN A 634 6.57 -30.63 62.65
N ARG A 635 5.31 -30.56 62.22
CA ARG A 635 4.59 -29.32 61.89
C ARG A 635 3.18 -29.38 62.50
N GLY A 636 2.82 -28.36 63.28
CA GLY A 636 1.50 -28.28 63.92
C GLY A 636 1.18 -29.42 64.90
N GLY A 637 2.19 -30.04 65.53
CA GLY A 637 2.02 -31.20 66.41
C GLY A 637 1.80 -32.54 65.70
N ARG A 638 1.90 -32.56 64.36
CA ARG A 638 1.94 -33.80 63.57
C ARG A 638 3.34 -34.01 63.01
N GLU A 639 3.76 -35.27 62.96
CA GLU A 639 4.94 -35.68 62.20
C GLU A 639 4.66 -35.53 60.69
N SER A 640 5.69 -35.25 59.88
CA SER A 640 5.56 -35.01 58.44
C SER A 640 6.89 -35.23 57.72
N ALA A 641 6.83 -35.51 56.42
CA ALA A 641 8.01 -35.41 55.56
C ALA A 641 8.22 -33.93 55.18
N CYS A 642 9.28 -33.31 55.66
CA CYS A 642 9.71 -31.98 55.20
C CYS A 642 10.66 -32.10 54.00
N LEU A 643 10.46 -31.25 53.01
CA LEU A 643 11.27 -31.13 51.79
C LEU A 643 11.54 -29.65 51.48
N ASN A 644 12.65 -29.37 50.80
CA ASN A 644 12.90 -28.07 50.19
C ASN A 644 12.74 -28.17 48.68
N ALA A 645 11.92 -27.32 48.09
CA ALA A 645 11.99 -27.03 46.66
C ALA A 645 12.96 -25.84 46.45
N THR A 646 13.86 -25.91 45.47
CA THR A 646 14.71 -24.78 45.11
C THR A 646 14.30 -24.29 43.72
N ALA A 647 13.72 -23.10 43.66
CA ALA A 647 13.34 -22.43 42.41
C ALA A 647 14.41 -21.41 42.04
N CYS A 648 15.09 -21.61 40.91
CA CYS A 648 16.10 -20.69 40.40
C CYS A 648 15.60 -19.95 39.16
N PHE A 649 15.80 -18.63 39.15
CA PHE A 649 15.41 -17.73 38.07
C PHE A 649 16.65 -17.08 37.45
N THR A 650 16.70 -17.01 36.12
CA THR A 650 17.75 -16.33 35.36
C THR A 650 17.09 -15.46 34.30
N ALA A 651 17.26 -14.14 34.38
CA ALA A 651 16.73 -13.19 33.40
C ALA A 651 17.75 -12.91 32.29
N ILE A 652 17.28 -12.90 31.05
CA ILE A 652 18.06 -12.61 29.84
C ILE A 652 17.30 -11.52 29.06
N SER A 653 17.98 -10.42 28.71
CA SER A 653 17.43 -9.42 27.77
C SER A 653 17.62 -9.92 26.34
N ARG A 654 16.62 -9.72 25.49
CA ARG A 654 16.78 -9.82 24.02
C ARG A 654 17.26 -8.49 23.46
N SER A 655 16.68 -7.40 23.97
CA SER A 655 16.99 -6.02 23.60
C SER A 655 18.45 -5.62 23.86
N PRO A 656 19.05 -4.82 22.96
CA PRO A 656 20.28 -4.07 23.23
C PRO A 656 20.06 -3.01 24.33
N GLY A 657 21.11 -2.27 24.68
CA GLY A 657 21.03 -1.18 25.65
C GLY A 657 21.70 -1.42 27.02
N LEU A 658 21.80 -0.34 27.79
CA LEU A 658 22.49 -0.31 29.08
C LEU A 658 21.78 -1.15 30.14
N HIS A 659 22.53 -2.05 30.78
CA HIS A 659 21.98 -3.02 31.72
C HIS A 659 21.40 -2.35 32.99
N SER A 660 20.09 -2.11 33.01
CA SER A 660 19.36 -1.79 34.23
C SER A 660 19.41 -2.97 35.20
N ASN A 661 20.32 -2.87 36.18
CA ASN A 661 20.66 -3.95 37.10
C ASN A 661 19.58 -4.20 38.19
N ASN A 662 18.40 -3.58 38.11
CA ASN A 662 17.36 -3.65 39.16
C ASN A 662 15.94 -3.60 38.57
N PHE A 663 15.35 -4.76 38.27
CA PHE A 663 13.90 -4.88 38.04
C PHE A 663 13.19 -5.38 39.30
N GLY A 664 12.07 -4.75 39.65
CA GLY A 664 11.35 -4.99 40.91
C GLY A 664 10.22 -6.01 40.78
N ILE A 665 10.39 -7.21 41.34
CA ILE A 665 9.36 -8.25 41.38
C ILE A 665 8.95 -8.53 42.84
N PHE A 666 7.64 -8.71 43.06
CA PHE A 666 7.01 -9.08 44.33
C PHE A 666 6.29 -10.44 44.16
N LEU A 667 6.44 -11.48 44.99
CA LEU A 667 7.26 -11.69 46.19
C LEU A 667 8.68 -11.13 46.04
N ALA A 668 9.22 -10.53 47.10
CA ALA A 668 10.42 -9.67 47.06
C ALA A 668 11.67 -10.41 46.55
N VAL A 669 11.86 -10.38 45.23
CA VAL A 669 12.84 -11.14 44.47
C VAL A 669 13.42 -10.20 43.43
N ARG A 670 14.65 -9.72 43.64
CA ARG A 670 15.38 -8.91 42.66
C ARG A 670 16.20 -9.83 41.78
N VAL A 671 15.78 -10.03 40.53
CA VAL A 671 16.59 -10.73 39.53
C VAL A 671 17.42 -9.70 38.76
N GLN A 672 18.73 -9.93 38.67
CA GLN A 672 19.60 -9.15 37.80
C GLN A 672 19.80 -9.94 36.50
N THR A 673 19.93 -9.25 35.37
CA THR A 673 20.26 -9.89 34.08
C THR A 673 21.55 -10.71 34.19
N GLN A 674 21.59 -11.84 33.49
CA GLN A 674 22.70 -12.81 33.49
C GLN A 674 23.05 -13.45 34.85
N LYS A 675 22.36 -13.12 35.95
CA LYS A 675 22.58 -13.75 37.27
C LYS A 675 21.43 -14.66 37.66
N THR A 676 21.76 -15.92 37.93
CA THR A 676 20.81 -16.90 38.50
C THR A 676 20.61 -16.63 39.99
N LEU A 677 19.36 -16.39 40.41
CA LEU A 677 18.99 -16.34 41.83
C LEU A 677 18.08 -17.50 42.20
N CYS A 678 18.45 -18.23 43.25
CA CYS A 678 17.76 -19.41 43.75
C CYS A 678 17.05 -19.13 45.08
N TYR A 679 15.80 -19.59 45.19
CA TYR A 679 14.95 -19.45 46.36
C TYR A 679 14.55 -20.80 46.92
N ASN A 680 14.87 -21.03 48.19
CA ASN A 680 14.49 -22.24 48.92
C ASN A 680 13.08 -22.06 49.48
N LEU A 681 12.17 -22.91 49.01
CA LEU A 681 10.76 -22.97 49.36
C LEU A 681 10.53 -24.24 50.21
N PRO A 682 10.64 -24.15 51.55
CA PRO A 682 10.39 -25.28 52.43
C PRO A 682 8.89 -25.63 52.43
N PHE A 683 8.59 -26.91 52.21
CA PHE A 683 7.24 -27.45 52.29
C PHE A 683 7.23 -28.77 53.07
N HIS A 684 6.05 -29.27 53.42
CA HIS A 684 5.90 -30.54 54.11
C HIS A 684 4.67 -31.28 53.61
N VAL A 685 4.77 -32.61 53.64
CA VAL A 685 3.72 -33.54 53.23
C VAL A 685 3.24 -34.27 54.47
N TYR A 686 1.94 -34.18 54.75
CA TYR A 686 1.27 -35.00 55.76
C TYR A 686 1.01 -36.40 55.21
N ASP A 687 0.70 -37.33 56.11
CA ASP A 687 0.25 -38.68 55.76
C ASP A 687 -1.06 -38.63 54.94
N THR A 688 -1.09 -39.30 53.77
CA THR A 688 -2.19 -39.24 52.79
C THR A 688 -2.44 -40.58 52.11
N ALA A 689 -3.71 -40.98 52.01
CA ALA A 689 -4.09 -42.29 51.44
C ALA A 689 -3.86 -42.46 49.91
N ASP A 690 -3.55 -41.38 49.16
CA ASP A 690 -3.18 -41.47 47.75
C ASP A 690 -1.66 -41.36 47.58
N TYR A 691 -1.00 -42.51 47.71
CA TYR A 691 0.44 -42.68 47.46
C TYR A 691 0.78 -42.85 45.96
N ILE A 692 -0.24 -42.93 45.09
CA ILE A 692 -0.10 -43.38 43.69
C ILE A 692 0.05 -42.19 42.74
N ARG A 693 -0.45 -41.00 43.10
CA ARG A 693 -0.30 -39.79 42.30
C ARG A 693 0.94 -38.99 42.73
N PRO A 694 1.86 -38.66 41.80
CA PRO A 694 3.00 -37.81 42.12
C PRO A 694 2.54 -36.37 42.39
N ILE A 695 3.18 -35.71 43.36
CA ILE A 695 2.81 -34.34 43.75
C ILE A 695 3.28 -33.37 42.67
N SER A 696 2.34 -32.67 42.04
CA SER A 696 2.62 -31.67 41.01
C SER A 696 2.89 -30.30 41.63
N PHE A 697 4.16 -29.86 41.61
CA PHE A 697 4.52 -28.49 41.91
C PHE A 697 4.35 -27.64 40.65
N SER A 698 3.55 -26.57 40.73
CA SER A 698 3.36 -25.62 39.62
C SER A 698 3.80 -24.23 40.07
N LEU A 699 4.93 -23.77 39.54
CA LEU A 699 5.35 -22.38 39.70
C LEU A 699 4.72 -21.54 38.58
N ARG A 700 4.21 -20.37 38.92
CA ARG A 700 3.70 -19.37 37.98
C ARG A 700 4.30 -18.01 38.34
N PHE A 701 4.73 -17.26 37.34
CA PHE A 701 5.35 -15.95 37.52
C PHE A 701 4.81 -14.93 36.51
N LYS A 702 4.97 -13.65 36.83
CA LYS A 702 4.72 -12.50 35.97
C LYS A 702 5.71 -11.38 36.32
N ILE A 703 5.92 -10.43 35.41
CA ILE A 703 6.51 -9.14 35.78
C ILE A 703 5.45 -8.33 36.55
N ASN A 704 5.88 -7.49 37.49
CA ASN A 704 4.96 -6.74 38.36
C ASN A 704 4.78 -5.28 37.94
N ASP A 705 5.83 -4.65 37.40
CA ASP A 705 5.74 -3.39 36.67
C ASP A 705 5.35 -3.68 35.23
N THR A 706 4.17 -3.22 34.82
CA THR A 706 3.67 -3.34 33.45
C THR A 706 3.48 -2.00 32.78
N GLU A 707 3.80 -0.89 33.45
CA GLU A 707 3.55 0.47 32.92
C GLU A 707 4.81 0.99 32.23
N SER A 708 5.97 0.99 32.89
CA SER A 708 7.26 1.36 32.27
C SER A 708 8.33 0.26 32.31
N GLY A 709 8.07 -0.86 32.98
CA GLY A 709 8.97 -2.01 33.02
C GLY A 709 9.10 -2.78 31.69
N PRO A 710 10.10 -3.68 31.58
CA PRO A 710 10.28 -4.56 30.42
C PRO A 710 9.14 -5.56 30.29
N VAL A 711 8.91 -6.05 29.08
CA VAL A 711 7.86 -7.05 28.78
C VAL A 711 8.42 -8.46 28.74
N LEU A 712 7.53 -9.45 28.85
CA LEU A 712 7.90 -10.86 28.69
C LEU A 712 7.84 -11.25 27.21
N ASP A 713 8.89 -11.94 26.76
CA ASP A 713 9.02 -12.50 25.42
C ASP A 713 7.79 -13.37 25.02
N GLU A 714 7.31 -13.20 23.79
CA GLU A 714 6.01 -13.76 23.38
C GLU A 714 6.08 -15.29 23.30
N GLY A 715 5.14 -15.97 23.97
CA GLY A 715 5.12 -17.43 24.05
C GLY A 715 6.14 -18.03 25.04
N TRP A 716 6.98 -17.23 25.71
CA TRP A 716 7.90 -17.75 26.72
C TRP A 716 7.15 -18.31 27.95
N PRO A 717 7.55 -19.48 28.51
CA PRO A 717 6.71 -20.21 29.45
C PRO A 717 6.65 -19.59 30.86
N THR A 718 5.61 -18.79 31.13
CA THR A 718 5.28 -18.20 32.45
C THR A 718 4.84 -19.20 33.52
N THR A 719 4.73 -20.48 33.17
CA THR A 719 4.27 -21.57 34.05
C THR A 719 5.20 -22.78 33.92
N LEU A 720 5.94 -23.09 35.00
CA LEU A 720 6.72 -24.32 35.11
C LEU A 720 5.97 -25.35 35.97
N LYS A 721 5.85 -26.59 35.48
CA LYS A 721 5.29 -27.72 36.23
C LYS A 721 6.33 -28.82 36.36
N LYS A 722 6.50 -29.34 37.57
CA LYS A 722 7.37 -30.49 37.86
C LYS A 722 6.70 -31.41 38.87
N TYR A 723 6.95 -32.70 38.74
CA TYR A 723 6.36 -33.74 39.58
C TYR A 723 7.40 -34.28 40.56
N VAL A 724 6.97 -34.58 41.78
CA VAL A 724 7.77 -35.25 42.82
C VAL A 724 7.14 -36.61 43.10
N ASN A 725 7.95 -37.66 43.04
CA ASN A 725 7.48 -39.05 43.16
C ASN A 725 7.56 -39.55 44.61
N CYS A 726 6.65 -40.46 44.94
CA CYS A 726 6.76 -41.34 46.10
C CYS A 726 7.28 -42.71 45.63
N GLY A 727 8.23 -43.29 46.35
CA GLY A 727 8.82 -44.61 46.10
C GLY A 727 9.49 -45.11 47.38
N GLU A 728 9.58 -46.43 47.56
CA GLU A 728 10.06 -47.04 48.82
C GLU A 728 11.57 -47.31 48.82
N ASP A 729 12.19 -47.27 47.64
CA ASP A 729 13.52 -47.82 47.31
C ASP A 729 14.40 -46.88 46.45
N ASP A 730 13.96 -45.62 46.23
CA ASP A 730 14.65 -44.52 45.51
C ASP A 730 15.11 -44.76 44.05
N VAL A 731 15.05 -45.98 43.53
CA VAL A 731 15.43 -46.34 42.15
C VAL A 731 14.28 -47.06 41.47
N CYS A 732 13.60 -46.38 40.53
CA CYS A 732 12.52 -47.02 39.77
C CYS A 732 13.02 -47.56 38.41
N THR A 733 13.07 -48.88 38.24
CA THR A 733 13.56 -49.56 37.03
C THR A 733 12.43 -49.87 36.05
N THR A 734 12.40 -49.18 34.92
CA THR A 734 11.37 -49.34 33.86
C THR A 734 11.95 -49.72 32.52
N ASP A 735 11.31 -50.69 31.85
CA ASP A 735 11.70 -51.24 30.55
C ASP A 735 10.53 -51.08 29.58
N LEU A 736 10.53 -49.95 28.86
CA LEU A 736 9.49 -49.53 27.93
C LEU A 736 9.78 -50.07 26.52
N VAL A 737 9.09 -51.13 26.14
CA VAL A 737 9.21 -51.78 24.83
C VAL A 737 8.23 -51.15 23.84
N LEU A 738 8.76 -50.67 22.71
CA LEU A 738 7.97 -50.29 21.54
C LEU A 738 8.07 -51.34 20.44
N ASN A 739 6.94 -51.95 20.09
CA ASN A 739 6.76 -52.69 18.84
C ASN A 739 5.88 -51.87 17.90
N PHE A 740 6.13 -51.96 16.59
CA PHE A 740 5.29 -51.31 15.57
C PHE A 740 5.06 -52.21 14.37
N SER A 741 3.85 -52.13 13.81
CA SER A 741 3.41 -52.91 12.66
C SER A 741 2.58 -52.02 11.73
N LEU A 742 3.02 -51.90 10.48
CA LEU A 742 2.28 -51.19 9.43
C LEU A 742 0.99 -51.96 9.10
N CYS A 743 -0.17 -51.33 9.34
CA CYS A 743 -1.47 -51.98 9.25
C CYS A 743 -1.98 -52.01 7.79
N PHE A 744 -1.28 -52.74 6.93
CA PHE A 744 -1.62 -52.86 5.50
C PHE A 744 -2.65 -53.97 5.24
N LEU A 745 -3.81 -53.59 4.69
CA LEU A 745 -4.81 -54.52 4.14
C LEU A 745 -4.32 -55.28 2.89
N TYR A 746 -3.19 -54.88 2.28
CA TYR A 746 -2.67 -55.48 1.04
C TYR A 746 -1.14 -55.65 1.06
N ARG A 747 -0.64 -56.84 0.73
CA ARG A 747 0.78 -57.24 0.83
C ARG A 747 1.50 -57.28 -0.54
N GLN A 748 1.64 -56.15 -1.23
CA GLN A 748 2.42 -56.08 -2.48
C GLN A 748 3.48 -54.97 -2.45
N LYS A 749 4.61 -55.21 -3.10
CA LYS A 749 5.72 -54.27 -3.34
C LYS A 749 6.03 -54.25 -4.85
N PRO A 750 6.45 -53.11 -5.44
CA PRO A 750 6.56 -51.78 -4.83
C PRO A 750 5.19 -51.17 -4.50
N TYR A 751 5.17 -50.25 -3.54
CA TYR A 751 3.96 -49.53 -3.14
C TYR A 751 3.69 -48.36 -4.09
N VAL A 752 2.47 -48.24 -4.60
CA VAL A 752 2.07 -47.15 -5.52
C VAL A 752 0.92 -46.36 -4.90
N ILE A 753 1.20 -45.11 -4.54
CA ILE A 753 0.20 -44.16 -4.04
C ILE A 753 -0.63 -43.66 -5.23
N ARG A 754 -1.95 -43.65 -5.12
CA ARG A 754 -2.88 -43.13 -6.13
C ARG A 754 -4.08 -42.50 -5.42
N SER A 755 -4.58 -41.36 -5.89
CA SER A 755 -5.85 -40.80 -5.37
C SER A 755 -6.97 -41.83 -5.57
N PRO A 756 -7.87 -42.09 -4.59
CA PRO A 756 -8.03 -41.41 -3.30
C PRO A 756 -7.23 -42.02 -2.12
N ARG A 757 -6.37 -43.02 -2.35
CA ARG A 757 -5.63 -43.77 -1.32
C ARG A 757 -4.43 -42.98 -0.77
N ARG A 758 -4.71 -41.91 0.00
CA ARG A 758 -3.71 -41.01 0.59
C ARG A 758 -3.35 -41.30 2.06
N ARG A 759 -3.95 -42.31 2.70
CA ARG A 759 -3.75 -42.63 4.13
C ARG A 759 -2.75 -43.75 4.39
N LEU A 760 -2.00 -43.61 5.47
CA LEU A 760 -1.07 -44.59 6.04
C LEU A 760 -1.44 -44.83 7.51
N ALA A 761 -1.61 -46.08 7.92
CA ALA A 761 -1.92 -46.45 9.30
C ALA A 761 -0.80 -47.32 9.90
N VAL A 762 -0.31 -46.92 11.06
CA VAL A 762 0.70 -47.67 11.84
C VAL A 762 0.09 -48.08 13.17
N GLU A 763 0.02 -49.38 13.42
CA GLU A 763 -0.32 -49.91 14.74
C GLU A 763 0.96 -50.00 15.57
N VAL A 764 0.90 -49.49 16.80
CA VAL A 764 2.01 -49.41 17.74
C VAL A 764 1.57 -50.03 19.05
N GLN A 765 2.44 -50.84 19.62
CA GLN A 765 2.25 -51.51 20.91
C GLN A 765 3.34 -51.00 21.85
N LEU A 766 2.92 -50.33 22.93
CA LEU A 766 3.79 -49.94 24.03
C LEU A 766 3.54 -50.89 25.20
N HIS A 767 4.60 -51.48 25.75
CA HIS A 767 4.53 -52.41 26.87
C HIS A 767 5.60 -52.07 27.92
N ASN A 768 5.25 -52.15 29.20
CA ASN A 768 6.18 -51.98 30.31
C ASN A 768 6.49 -53.34 30.95
N ARG A 769 7.75 -53.81 30.83
CA ARG A 769 8.16 -55.15 31.32
C ARG A 769 8.57 -55.19 32.79
N LEU A 770 8.82 -54.05 33.43
CA LEU A 770 9.33 -53.96 34.81
C LEU A 770 8.36 -53.16 35.69
N GLU A 771 8.86 -52.29 36.57
CA GLU A 771 8.06 -51.56 37.57
C GLU A 771 7.16 -50.48 36.95
N ASN A 772 6.36 -49.78 37.75
CA ASN A 772 5.47 -48.72 37.25
C ASN A 772 6.23 -47.55 36.59
N ALA A 773 5.84 -47.18 35.37
CA ALA A 773 6.33 -45.98 34.69
C ALA A 773 5.38 -44.79 34.92
N TYR A 774 5.95 -43.62 35.21
CA TYR A 774 5.23 -42.38 35.52
C TYR A 774 5.57 -41.34 34.47
N ASN A 775 4.59 -40.55 34.01
CA ASN A 775 4.77 -39.54 32.94
C ASN A 775 5.33 -40.12 31.62
N THR A 776 5.10 -41.42 31.37
CA THR A 776 5.51 -42.10 30.14
C THR A 776 5.13 -41.27 28.92
N SER A 777 6.10 -40.96 28.08
CA SER A 777 5.94 -40.10 26.91
C SER A 777 6.34 -40.84 25.63
N LEU A 778 5.54 -40.63 24.59
CA LEU A 778 5.86 -41.11 23.25
C LEU A 778 6.21 -39.93 22.35
N THR A 779 7.43 -39.94 21.81
CA THR A 779 7.92 -38.93 20.87
C THR A 779 8.05 -39.53 19.48
N LEU A 780 7.24 -39.00 18.55
CA LEU A 780 7.12 -39.47 17.18
C LEU A 780 7.82 -38.48 16.22
N HIS A 781 8.75 -38.98 15.41
CA HIS A 781 9.40 -38.26 14.32
C HIS A 781 8.98 -38.90 12.99
N TYR A 782 8.71 -38.09 11.96
CA TYR A 782 8.35 -38.53 10.62
C TYR A 782 8.92 -37.59 9.55
N SER A 783 9.13 -38.11 8.34
CA SER A 783 9.61 -37.34 7.18
C SER A 783 8.55 -36.38 6.63
N ARG A 784 8.97 -35.25 6.04
CA ARG A 784 8.11 -34.14 5.56
C ARG A 784 7.01 -34.54 4.56
N ASN A 785 7.12 -35.72 3.93
CA ASN A 785 6.12 -36.29 3.03
C ASN A 785 4.89 -36.92 3.74
N LEU A 786 4.84 -36.92 5.08
CA LEU A 786 3.68 -37.30 5.88
C LEU A 786 3.16 -36.12 6.69
N HIS A 787 1.84 -35.99 6.77
CA HIS A 787 1.13 -35.20 7.77
C HIS A 787 0.49 -36.13 8.80
N PHE A 788 0.63 -35.82 10.09
CA PHE A 788 -0.08 -36.56 11.14
C PHE A 788 -1.57 -36.22 11.13
N SER A 789 -2.43 -37.23 10.97
CA SER A 789 -3.89 -37.07 11.01
C SER A 789 -4.44 -37.36 12.40
N SER A 790 -4.46 -38.64 12.82
CA SER A 790 -5.20 -39.07 14.02
C SER A 790 -4.40 -40.03 14.92
N LEU A 791 -4.77 -40.06 16.20
CA LEU A 791 -4.39 -41.08 17.17
C LEU A 791 -5.68 -41.74 17.64
N SER A 792 -5.77 -43.07 17.56
CA SER A 792 -6.82 -43.84 18.23
C SER A 792 -6.21 -44.90 19.16
N ILE A 793 -6.70 -44.95 20.40
CA ILE A 793 -6.23 -45.91 21.41
C ILE A 793 -7.13 -47.15 21.34
N ARG A 794 -6.55 -48.32 21.11
CA ARG A 794 -7.23 -49.63 21.13
C ARG A 794 -7.09 -50.25 22.52
N VAL A 795 -7.90 -49.75 23.45
CA VAL A 795 -8.07 -50.28 24.81
C VAL A 795 -9.55 -50.47 25.05
N ASP A 796 -9.94 -51.64 25.56
CA ASP A 796 -11.30 -51.85 26.04
C ASP A 796 -11.58 -50.94 27.24
N GLN A 797 -12.63 -50.12 27.12
CA GLN A 797 -13.14 -49.12 28.07
C GLN A 797 -12.43 -47.75 28.12
N THR A 798 -13.06 -46.80 27.41
CA THR A 798 -13.27 -45.38 27.79
C THR A 798 -12.15 -44.58 28.48
N THR A 799 -11.54 -43.64 27.76
CA THR A 799 -11.67 -42.18 28.04
C THR A 799 -11.08 -41.31 26.91
N THR A 800 -11.52 -40.06 26.79
CA THR A 800 -11.12 -39.11 25.74
C THR A 800 -10.09 -38.08 26.22
N THR A 801 -9.18 -37.67 25.33
CA THR A 801 -8.35 -36.45 25.45
C THR A 801 -8.06 -35.84 24.07
N HIS A 802 -7.99 -34.50 23.99
CA HIS A 802 -7.56 -33.76 22.79
C HIS A 802 -6.10 -33.29 22.93
N ALA A 803 -5.40 -33.04 21.81
CA ALA A 803 -4.03 -32.50 21.79
C ALA A 803 -3.74 -31.58 20.57
N PRO A 804 -3.26 -30.34 20.78
CA PRO A 804 -2.85 -29.38 19.74
C PRO A 804 -1.41 -29.65 19.20
N PRO A 805 -0.85 -28.84 18.25
CA PRO A 805 0.14 -29.36 17.29
C PRO A 805 1.63 -29.21 17.70
N ARG A 806 2.10 -30.03 18.64
CA ARG A 806 3.49 -30.58 18.68
C ARG A 806 3.42 -31.89 19.46
N LYS A 807 3.23 -33.01 18.76
CA LYS A 807 2.66 -34.25 19.34
C LYS A 807 3.68 -35.14 20.06
N MET A 808 4.05 -34.71 21.27
CA MET A 808 4.56 -35.60 22.32
C MET A 808 3.36 -36.12 23.13
N CYS A 809 3.10 -37.43 23.08
CA CYS A 809 1.93 -38.01 23.75
C CYS A 809 2.27 -38.39 25.20
N HIS A 810 1.78 -37.60 26.16
CA HIS A 810 1.89 -37.92 27.59
C HIS A 810 0.81 -38.90 28.03
N PHE A 811 1.22 -40.04 28.58
CA PHE A 811 0.36 -40.86 29.43
C PHE A 811 0.25 -40.17 30.80
N ASN A 812 -0.78 -39.32 30.97
CA ASN A 812 -1.09 -38.57 32.20
C ASN A 812 -1.55 -39.44 33.39
N ARG A 813 -1.22 -40.73 33.40
CA ARG A 813 -1.51 -41.71 34.45
C ARG A 813 -0.36 -42.72 34.56
N LEU A 814 -0.30 -43.39 35.71
CA LEU A 814 0.52 -44.57 35.96
C LEU A 814 0.45 -45.56 34.78
N PHE A 815 1.56 -45.80 34.10
CA PHE A 815 1.69 -46.87 33.11
C PHE A 815 2.24 -48.10 33.84
N SER A 816 1.32 -48.86 34.42
CA SER A 816 1.60 -49.91 35.40
C SER A 816 2.58 -50.98 34.90
N SER A 817 3.22 -51.66 35.85
CA SER A 817 3.96 -52.89 35.61
C SER A 817 3.13 -53.90 34.79
N LEU A 818 3.77 -54.53 33.81
CA LEU A 818 3.20 -55.50 32.87
C LEU A 818 2.06 -54.97 31.97
N LEU A 819 1.70 -53.69 32.02
CA LEU A 819 0.66 -53.13 31.16
C LEU A 819 1.13 -53.10 29.69
N GLN A 820 0.23 -53.41 28.76
CA GLN A 820 0.39 -53.19 27.33
C GLN A 820 -0.76 -52.32 26.83
N VAL A 821 -0.45 -51.32 26.01
CA VAL A 821 -1.43 -50.45 25.34
C VAL A 821 -1.12 -50.41 23.85
N ASN A 822 -2.14 -50.72 23.05
CA ASN A 822 -2.08 -50.69 21.60
C ASN A 822 -2.78 -49.42 21.09
N PHE A 823 -2.19 -48.76 20.10
CA PHE A 823 -2.75 -47.55 19.49
C PHE A 823 -2.40 -47.46 18.01
N MET A 824 -3.27 -46.80 17.25
CA MET A 824 -3.12 -46.61 15.82
C MET A 824 -2.82 -45.15 15.53
N LEU A 825 -1.77 -44.92 14.74
CA LEU A 825 -1.35 -43.62 14.24
C LEU A 825 -1.74 -43.52 12.76
N GLU A 826 -2.61 -42.58 12.42
CA GLU A 826 -3.02 -42.30 11.05
C GLU A 826 -2.30 -41.08 10.48
N PHE A 827 -1.80 -41.19 9.25
CA PHE A 827 -1.12 -40.15 8.51
C PHE A 827 -1.72 -39.98 7.13
N GLU A 828 -1.61 -38.78 6.56
CA GLU A 828 -1.91 -38.51 5.16
C GLU A 828 -0.64 -38.09 4.40
N PHE A 829 -0.49 -38.55 3.16
CA PHE A 829 0.64 -38.21 2.32
C PHE A 829 0.56 -36.76 1.83
N SER A 830 1.63 -36.00 2.05
CA SER A 830 1.77 -34.62 1.57
C SER A 830 1.86 -34.58 0.05
N CYS A 831 1.03 -33.77 -0.60
CA CYS A 831 1.09 -33.58 -2.05
C CYS A 831 2.11 -32.51 -2.50
N THR A 832 2.59 -31.67 -1.58
CA THR A 832 3.59 -30.62 -1.86
C THR A 832 5.03 -31.10 -1.72
N SER A 833 5.25 -32.31 -1.20
CA SER A 833 6.58 -32.80 -0.80
C SER A 833 6.69 -34.32 -1.03
N LEU A 834 6.92 -34.71 -2.28
CA LEU A 834 6.97 -36.12 -2.70
C LEU A 834 8.38 -36.71 -2.61
N HIS A 835 8.70 -37.39 -1.51
CA HIS A 835 9.93 -38.20 -1.39
C HIS A 835 9.70 -39.68 -1.72
N SER A 836 10.68 -40.31 -2.37
CA SER A 836 10.68 -41.75 -2.74
C SER A 836 10.82 -42.73 -1.57
N ARG A 837 11.03 -42.22 -0.35
CA ARG A 837 11.09 -42.98 0.90
C ARG A 837 10.27 -42.26 1.97
N VAL A 838 9.69 -43.05 2.89
CA VAL A 838 9.11 -42.58 4.15
C VAL A 838 10.06 -43.02 5.26
N GLN A 839 10.31 -42.13 6.22
CA GLN A 839 11.00 -42.46 7.46
C GLN A 839 10.13 -42.09 8.65
N MET A 840 10.08 -42.97 9.64
CA MET A 840 9.38 -42.78 10.90
C MET A 840 10.25 -43.35 12.03
N LYS A 841 10.35 -42.63 13.14
CA LYS A 841 11.07 -43.06 14.35
C LYS A 841 10.24 -42.73 15.57
N LEU A 842 9.95 -43.74 16.38
CA LEU A 842 9.25 -43.59 17.65
C LEU A 842 10.23 -43.86 18.79
N ASN A 843 10.26 -42.95 19.76
CA ASN A 843 10.97 -43.13 21.03
C ASN A 843 9.92 -43.17 22.15
N ALA A 844 10.06 -44.08 23.10
CA ALA A 844 9.36 -44.02 24.38
C ALA A 844 10.36 -43.57 25.46
N ALA A 845 9.90 -42.73 26.37
CA ALA A 845 10.69 -42.22 27.50
C ALA A 845 9.83 -42.12 28.77
N ARG A 846 10.50 -41.98 29.92
CA ARG A 846 9.92 -41.74 31.24
C ARG A 846 10.49 -40.44 31.80
#